data_AF-A0A163CWM5-F1
#
_entry.id   AF-A0A163CWM5-F1
#
_cell.length_a   1.000
_cell.length_b   1.000
_cell.length_c   1.000
_cell.angle_alpha   90.00
_cell.angle_beta   90.00
_cell.angle_gamma   90.00
#
_symmetry.space_group_name_H-M   'P 1'
#
loop_
_entity.id
_entity.type
_entity.pdbx_description
1 polymer ?
#
loop_
_entity_poly.entity_id
_entity_poly.type
_entity_poly.pdbx_seq_one_letter_code
_entity_poly.pdbx_strand_id
1 'polypeptide(L)'
;MNFNKDKTMAQPEMVSQGAYYTPRDPGDYYDLSQVPHQEKTRKQKLMWRLIAGGLALVIVIVVVVVAVVVTRKHKTNDTPSSQYAVSPYANLIRLGPEAGTQSLESKTGRILVVGDVHGCVNEFNKLVDKLELTSQDQLILAGDITSKGPDSIGVLRKAKEIGALCVRGNHDDKVVRLKTFELQKGAGAMSPSKAVMPEGNVGDPLKFSNYHSVLAKNMTMDEYNYLSSCPMILSFPSLNNSVVVHAGLDPTIPDLNNQVPYLVMNMRDIDHGLPTPDNKIGTPWATLWNAAQQNQSQPTRVFYGHASSRGLQIDKYTFGVDTGCVDGGHLTAIDMKTLQLTSVSVFAAKEITYRVVVDSANLGNMVGVAIGQDIYALDKDPGVPMLYVGRGPSESHYRYVILDSPETKNMIDFEKFERPAIIHADATFNEVFGRPWNLLRLDSLPTLYEPRVPNNTPSRLFEDGTIATMHFEANEDEIAEMHANKLKKIKVSGRLTYINYDSVQQFDQVKIKMGGHSSREWSKVPYRVKIPVDTAPQGLYRRWDLKLRPGATDPTMLREKVYDDLLQAVGVTAAKGTYVRFYINDTPVGLYLLADDSASDSFIRETFHQGNPNVALGEFVQGDAGKGDYAANLGFLGETEEAYDDKVYDVKIDGPDDQSDAMASLISFMKFIRDYNPQTVPDSEKVLELWEPWIDMISYLRQAAIEWIGGNWDGIQYSGNNYALYRVPSTEQYMAIPMDFDFTFGNGLEEDQQHLLTGKWSQFTQDRIIHSYLWENIRQTPYLVRLYESILADVNQNVSNPQKMNDRIDALAYMIQHDVNWDRSLPRLTVGKTRSASRNFLDSLEQGTDDLDERIGLKEWVREKYAAINRDVGAQGSEDDTQEADTLPEKEDA
;
A
#
# COMPACT_ATOMS: atom_id res chain seq x y z
N MET A 1 25.36 42.38 38.31
CA MET A 1 24.85 42.98 39.56
C MET A 1 24.32 41.86 40.43
N ASN A 2 24.93 41.67 41.60
CA ASN A 2 24.45 40.77 42.65
C ASN A 2 23.18 41.35 43.28
N PHE A 3 22.16 40.53 43.54
CA PHE A 3 21.53 40.47 44.87
C PHE A 3 20.90 39.09 45.08
N ASN A 4 21.07 38.63 46.30
CA ASN A 4 20.87 37.29 46.82
C ASN A 4 19.77 37.37 47.89
N LYS A 5 19.09 36.23 48.13
CA LYS A 5 18.38 35.86 49.39
C LYS A 5 17.10 36.64 49.74
N ASP A 6 16.06 36.08 50.34
CA ASP A 6 15.76 34.78 50.96
C ASP A 6 14.22 34.71 51.11
N LYS A 7 13.63 33.51 51.08
CA LYS A 7 12.72 33.03 52.15
C LYS A 7 12.24 31.59 51.91
N THR A 8 12.93 30.69 52.62
CA THR A 8 12.42 29.61 53.49
C THR A 8 11.48 28.52 52.95
N MET A 9 12.04 27.30 53.04
CA MET A 9 11.42 25.97 52.99
C MET A 9 10.30 25.75 54.03
N ALA A 10 9.34 24.92 53.65
CA ALA A 10 8.79 23.86 54.50
C ALA A 10 8.41 22.65 53.60
N GLN A 11 8.96 21.48 53.91
CA GLN A 11 8.52 20.14 53.50
C GLN A 11 7.94 19.42 54.75
N PRO A 12 7.41 18.19 54.67
CA PRO A 12 6.44 17.62 53.73
C PRO A 12 5.29 16.89 54.49
N GLU A 13 4.16 16.58 53.85
CA GLU A 13 3.29 15.50 54.33
C GLU A 13 2.81 14.64 53.15
N MET A 14 3.16 13.35 53.22
CA MET A 14 2.58 12.28 52.41
C MET A 14 1.19 11.94 52.94
N VAL A 15 0.19 11.93 52.06
CA VAL A 15 -0.99 11.08 52.24
C VAL A 15 -1.33 10.43 50.89
N SER A 16 -1.20 9.10 50.86
CA SER A 16 -1.76 8.22 49.85
C SER A 16 -3.29 8.23 49.89
N GLN A 17 -3.95 8.22 48.74
CA GLN A 17 -4.97 7.22 48.34
C GLN A 17 -5.61 7.62 47.01
N GLY A 18 -5.76 6.63 46.13
CA GLY A 18 -6.35 6.78 44.81
C GLY A 18 -7.87 6.94 44.83
N ALA A 19 -8.40 7.52 43.76
CA ALA A 19 -9.80 7.35 43.39
C ALA A 19 -9.98 7.51 41.88
N TYR A 20 -10.55 6.45 41.31
CA TYR A 20 -11.12 6.23 40.00
C TYR A 20 -11.78 7.46 39.33
N TYR A 21 -11.45 7.66 38.04
CA TYR A 21 -12.19 8.53 37.14
C TYR A 21 -13.54 7.89 36.78
N THR A 22 -14.63 8.63 36.96
CA THR A 22 -15.93 8.35 36.33
C THR A 22 -16.25 9.46 35.31
N PRO A 23 -16.96 9.17 34.21
CA PRO A 23 -17.26 10.14 33.17
C PRO A 23 -18.32 11.14 33.64
N ARG A 24 -18.14 12.44 33.34
CA ARG A 24 -19.17 13.48 33.53
C ARG A 24 -20.14 13.51 32.34
N ASP A 25 -21.42 13.61 32.67
CA ASP A 25 -22.55 13.87 31.76
C ASP A 25 -22.52 15.32 31.22
N PRO A 26 -23.09 15.60 30.03
CA PRO A 26 -22.99 16.88 29.34
C PRO A 26 -24.20 17.77 29.63
N GLY A 27 -23.96 18.98 30.13
CA GLY A 27 -25.02 19.98 30.23
C GLY A 27 -24.57 21.25 30.93
N ASP A 28 -23.99 22.18 30.17
CA ASP A 28 -24.01 23.61 30.46
C ASP A 28 -23.71 24.38 29.15
N TYR A 29 -24.73 25.05 28.62
CA TYR A 29 -24.64 25.90 27.43
C TYR A 29 -24.15 27.30 27.81
N TYR A 30 -23.17 27.82 27.06
CA TYR A 30 -22.72 29.22 27.11
C TYR A 30 -23.77 30.16 26.50
N ASP A 31 -24.11 31.24 27.20
CA ASP A 31 -24.95 32.34 26.73
C ASP A 31 -24.15 33.25 25.77
N LEU A 32 -24.48 33.18 24.47
CA LEU A 32 -23.83 33.91 23.38
C LEU A 32 -24.45 35.30 23.11
N SER A 33 -25.34 35.82 23.97
CA SER A 33 -26.07 37.07 23.72
C SER A 33 -25.26 38.36 23.90
N GLN A 34 -23.96 38.29 24.19
CA GLN A 34 -23.14 39.46 24.60
C GLN A 34 -21.93 39.78 23.70
N VAL A 35 -21.81 39.24 22.48
CA VAL A 35 -20.69 39.58 21.58
C VAL A 35 -21.06 40.74 20.63
N PRO A 36 -20.31 41.87 20.60
CA PRO A 36 -20.64 43.02 19.73
C PRO A 36 -20.43 42.73 18.25
N HIS A 37 -21.38 43.15 17.41
CA HIS A 37 -21.28 43.06 15.95
C HIS A 37 -20.18 43.99 15.40
N GLN A 38 -19.06 43.42 14.93
CA GLN A 38 -18.12 44.14 14.06
C GLN A 38 -18.65 44.18 12.61
N GLU A 39 -18.67 45.36 12.00
CA GLU A 39 -19.02 45.53 10.59
C GLU A 39 -17.97 44.87 9.67
N LYS A 40 -18.44 43.98 8.79
CA LYS A 40 -17.59 43.28 7.80
C LYS A 40 -16.97 44.25 6.78
N THR A 41 -15.67 44.12 6.54
CA THR A 41 -14.89 44.98 5.62
C THR A 41 -15.30 44.79 4.15
N ARG A 42 -14.96 45.76 3.28
CA ARG A 42 -15.32 45.77 1.85
C ARG A 42 -14.84 44.52 1.08
N LYS A 43 -13.68 43.95 1.46
CA LYS A 43 -13.15 42.68 0.90
C LYS A 43 -13.96 41.45 1.35
N GLN A 44 -14.41 41.41 2.62
CA GLN A 44 -15.28 40.34 3.11
C GLN A 44 -16.66 40.38 2.45
N LYS A 45 -17.22 41.57 2.18
CA LYS A 45 -18.48 41.72 1.42
C LYS A 45 -18.33 41.23 -0.03
N LEU A 46 -17.16 41.38 -0.65
CA LEU A 46 -16.88 40.86 -2.00
C LEU A 46 -16.72 39.34 -2.01
N MET A 47 -15.99 38.79 -1.03
CA MET A 47 -15.83 37.34 -0.84
C MET A 47 -17.18 36.66 -0.59
N TRP A 48 -18.03 37.23 0.27
CA TRP A 48 -19.39 36.71 0.51
C TRP A 48 -20.30 36.83 -0.73
N ARG A 49 -20.10 37.81 -1.61
CA ARG A 49 -20.81 37.91 -2.89
C ARG A 49 -20.34 36.84 -3.89
N LEU A 50 -19.05 36.52 -3.92
CA LEU A 50 -18.51 35.44 -4.76
C LEU A 50 -18.93 34.06 -4.26
N ILE A 51 -18.93 33.85 -2.94
CA ILE A 51 -19.44 32.61 -2.32
C ILE A 51 -20.94 32.47 -2.57
N ALA A 52 -21.74 33.54 -2.42
CA ALA A 52 -23.16 33.51 -2.74
C ALA A 52 -23.42 33.29 -4.24
N GLY A 53 -22.59 33.85 -5.12
CA GLY A 53 -22.65 33.61 -6.57
C GLY A 53 -22.29 32.17 -6.95
N GLY A 54 -21.26 31.60 -6.32
CA GLY A 54 -20.88 30.19 -6.48
C GLY A 54 -21.94 29.24 -5.93
N LEU A 55 -22.54 29.54 -4.77
CA LEU A 55 -23.66 28.77 -4.23
C LEU A 55 -24.90 28.87 -5.11
N ALA A 56 -25.19 30.05 -5.68
CA ALA A 56 -26.28 30.21 -6.63
C ALA A 56 -26.02 29.42 -7.92
N LEU A 57 -24.78 29.37 -8.41
CA LEU A 57 -24.41 28.56 -9.57
C LEU A 57 -24.54 27.06 -9.28
N VAL A 58 -24.13 26.61 -8.09
CA VAL A 58 -24.32 25.22 -7.65
C VAL A 58 -25.79 24.89 -7.47
N ILE A 59 -26.61 25.80 -6.91
CA ILE A 59 -28.06 25.62 -6.80
C ILE A 59 -28.70 25.60 -8.18
N VAL A 60 -28.28 26.42 -9.13
CA VAL A 60 -28.79 26.38 -10.52
C VAL A 60 -28.36 25.10 -11.22
N ILE A 61 -27.12 24.63 -11.04
CA ILE A 61 -26.66 23.35 -11.58
C ILE A 61 -27.43 22.19 -10.94
N VAL A 62 -27.65 22.21 -9.62
CA VAL A 62 -28.44 21.19 -8.92
C VAL A 62 -29.90 21.27 -9.34
N VAL A 63 -30.49 22.45 -9.52
CA VAL A 63 -31.87 22.61 -9.99
C VAL A 63 -32.00 22.23 -11.45
N VAL A 64 -31.01 22.48 -12.30
CA VAL A 64 -30.98 22.03 -13.71
C VAL A 64 -30.75 20.54 -13.78
N VAL A 65 -29.86 19.95 -12.98
CA VAL A 65 -29.64 18.51 -12.91
C VAL A 65 -30.87 17.82 -12.32
N VAL A 66 -31.46 18.35 -11.26
CA VAL A 66 -32.72 17.85 -10.68
C VAL A 66 -33.86 18.06 -11.67
N ALA A 67 -33.96 19.19 -12.38
CA ALA A 67 -34.98 19.39 -13.40
C ALA A 67 -34.76 18.47 -14.60
N VAL A 68 -33.52 18.19 -15.01
CA VAL A 68 -33.18 17.22 -16.07
C VAL A 68 -33.44 15.79 -15.60
N VAL A 69 -33.19 15.46 -14.34
CA VAL A 69 -33.50 14.15 -13.72
C VAL A 69 -35.01 14.00 -13.51
N VAL A 70 -35.73 15.05 -13.14
CA VAL A 70 -37.19 15.07 -12.94
C VAL A 70 -37.93 15.10 -14.28
N THR A 71 -37.43 15.82 -15.29
CA THR A 71 -37.97 15.79 -16.65
C THR A 71 -37.59 14.52 -17.41
N ARG A 72 -36.46 13.88 -17.09
CA ARG A 72 -36.18 12.48 -17.50
C ARG A 72 -37.08 11.47 -16.78
N LYS A 73 -37.42 11.70 -15.50
CA LYS A 73 -38.39 10.87 -14.75
C LYS A 73 -39.84 11.05 -15.22
N HIS A 74 -40.17 12.15 -15.91
CA HIS A 74 -41.52 12.40 -16.44
C HIS A 74 -41.68 12.24 -17.96
N LYS A 75 -40.65 11.75 -18.66
CA LYS A 75 -40.76 11.24 -20.03
C LYS A 75 -40.21 9.82 -20.10
N THR A 76 -41.03 8.86 -19.71
CA THR A 76 -41.07 7.50 -20.26
C THR A 76 -42.32 6.82 -19.70
N ASN A 77 -43.43 6.93 -20.43
CA ASN A 77 -44.48 5.90 -20.38
C ASN A 77 -43.99 4.70 -21.20
N ASP A 78 -42.83 4.15 -20.83
CA ASP A 78 -42.32 2.93 -21.44
C ASP A 78 -42.60 1.78 -20.48
N THR A 79 -43.20 0.74 -21.03
CA THR A 79 -43.51 -0.54 -20.38
C THR A 79 -42.28 -1.07 -19.63
N PRO A 80 -42.41 -1.71 -18.44
CA PRO A 80 -41.28 -2.25 -17.66
C PRO A 80 -40.30 -3.16 -18.42
N SER A 81 -40.70 -3.67 -19.59
CA SER A 81 -39.88 -4.52 -20.44
C SER A 81 -38.72 -3.80 -21.16
N SER A 82 -38.68 -2.47 -21.22
CA SER A 82 -37.60 -1.74 -21.93
C SER A 82 -36.32 -1.56 -21.11
N GLN A 83 -36.38 -1.69 -19.78
CA GLN A 83 -35.25 -1.43 -18.88
C GLN A 83 -34.26 -2.60 -18.73
N TYR A 84 -34.67 -3.82 -19.11
CA TYR A 84 -33.86 -5.04 -18.94
C TYR A 84 -33.74 -5.81 -20.27
N ALA A 85 -33.14 -5.18 -21.29
CA ALA A 85 -32.86 -5.88 -22.53
C ALA A 85 -31.94 -7.08 -22.26
N VAL A 86 -32.27 -8.22 -22.86
CA VAL A 86 -31.46 -9.44 -22.78
C VAL A 86 -30.33 -9.36 -23.80
N SER A 87 -29.12 -9.67 -23.37
CA SER A 87 -27.96 -9.74 -24.26
C SER A 87 -28.20 -10.76 -25.39
N PRO A 88 -27.91 -10.44 -26.66
CA PRO A 88 -28.02 -11.41 -27.76
C PRO A 88 -27.06 -12.60 -27.61
N TYR A 89 -26.07 -12.48 -26.71
CA TYR A 89 -25.08 -13.53 -26.43
C TYR A 89 -25.43 -14.37 -25.19
N ALA A 90 -26.54 -14.10 -24.50
CA ALA A 90 -26.89 -14.77 -23.23
C ALA A 90 -27.29 -16.24 -23.39
N ASN A 91 -27.69 -16.66 -24.59
CA ASN A 91 -28.15 -18.03 -24.87
C ASN A 91 -29.15 -18.54 -23.80
N LEU A 92 -30.13 -17.70 -23.46
CA LEU A 92 -31.04 -17.99 -22.36
C LEU A 92 -32.00 -19.12 -22.72
N ILE A 93 -32.08 -20.10 -21.84
CA ILE A 93 -33.07 -21.16 -21.90
C ILE A 93 -34.10 -20.89 -20.81
N ARG A 94 -35.37 -20.71 -21.19
CA ARG A 94 -36.49 -20.71 -20.24
C ARG A 94 -37.10 -22.11 -20.29
N LEU A 95 -36.92 -22.92 -19.26
CA LEU A 95 -37.70 -24.16 -19.17
C LEU A 95 -39.09 -23.79 -18.62
N GLY A 96 -40.02 -23.54 -19.54
CA GLY A 96 -41.43 -23.80 -19.31
C GLY A 96 -41.70 -25.32 -19.29
N PRO A 97 -42.87 -25.78 -18.86
CA PRO A 97 -43.16 -27.20 -18.70
C PRO A 97 -43.15 -27.92 -20.05
N GLU A 98 -42.07 -28.65 -20.37
CA GLU A 98 -42.03 -29.62 -21.47
C GLU A 98 -41.67 -31.02 -20.96
N ALA A 99 -42.11 -32.02 -21.74
CA ALA A 99 -42.36 -33.44 -21.45
C ALA A 99 -41.32 -34.27 -20.65
N GLY A 100 -40.15 -33.71 -20.30
CA GLY A 100 -39.13 -34.35 -19.46
C GLY A 100 -39.31 -34.16 -17.95
N THR A 101 -40.02 -33.11 -17.50
CA THR A 101 -40.24 -32.84 -16.06
C THR A 101 -41.07 -33.92 -15.38
N GLN A 102 -42.03 -34.53 -16.08
CA GLN A 102 -42.75 -35.72 -15.57
C GLN A 102 -41.80 -36.88 -15.23
N SER A 103 -40.70 -37.06 -15.97
CA SER A 103 -39.71 -38.10 -15.68
C SER A 103 -38.85 -37.78 -14.45
N LEU A 104 -38.52 -36.50 -14.23
CA LEU A 104 -37.79 -36.04 -13.04
C LEU A 104 -38.64 -36.09 -11.78
N GLU A 105 -39.93 -35.75 -11.89
CA GLU A 105 -40.90 -35.86 -10.80
C GLU A 105 -41.26 -37.32 -10.47
N SER A 106 -41.13 -38.24 -11.43
CA SER A 106 -41.33 -39.67 -11.23
C SER A 106 -40.20 -40.36 -10.46
N LYS A 107 -39.09 -39.67 -10.18
CA LYS A 107 -38.00 -40.18 -9.35
C LYS A 107 -38.49 -40.47 -7.93
N THR A 108 -38.33 -41.73 -7.49
CA THR A 108 -38.75 -42.15 -6.15
C THR A 108 -37.79 -41.67 -5.05
N GLY A 109 -36.57 -41.25 -5.39
CA GLY A 109 -35.55 -40.75 -4.46
C GLY A 109 -35.63 -39.25 -4.15
N ARG A 110 -34.58 -38.67 -3.56
CA ARG A 110 -34.51 -37.27 -3.12
C ARG A 110 -34.31 -36.32 -4.30
N ILE A 111 -34.84 -35.11 -4.19
CA ILE A 111 -34.55 -34.02 -5.13
C ILE A 111 -33.87 -32.91 -4.33
N LEU A 112 -32.56 -32.73 -4.57
CA LEU A 112 -31.66 -31.96 -3.72
C LEU A 112 -31.23 -30.68 -4.44
N VAL A 113 -31.49 -29.52 -3.85
CA VAL A 113 -31.05 -28.21 -4.37
C VAL A 113 -29.83 -27.75 -3.59
N VAL A 114 -28.72 -27.46 -4.28
CA VAL A 114 -27.46 -26.96 -3.71
C VAL A 114 -27.33 -25.47 -3.98
N GLY A 115 -26.90 -24.71 -2.98
CA GLY A 115 -26.60 -23.27 -3.11
C GLY A 115 -25.37 -22.97 -3.98
N ASP A 116 -24.97 -21.70 -3.98
CA ASP A 116 -23.92 -21.14 -4.84
C ASP A 116 -22.56 -21.82 -4.56
N VAL A 117 -22.02 -22.48 -5.59
CA VAL A 117 -20.78 -23.29 -5.48
C VAL A 117 -19.54 -22.44 -5.76
N HIS A 118 -19.63 -21.52 -6.73
CA HIS A 118 -18.56 -20.59 -7.08
C HIS A 118 -17.19 -21.25 -7.26
N GLY A 119 -17.10 -22.37 -7.99
CA GLY A 119 -15.81 -23.04 -8.23
C GLY A 119 -15.15 -23.70 -7.01
N CYS A 120 -15.85 -23.85 -5.89
CA CYS A 120 -15.39 -24.59 -4.70
C CYS A 120 -15.53 -26.11 -4.90
N VAL A 121 -14.70 -26.69 -5.80
CA VAL A 121 -14.81 -28.09 -6.23
C VAL A 121 -14.61 -29.09 -5.09
N ASN A 122 -13.76 -28.77 -4.12
CA ASN A 122 -13.49 -29.68 -3.00
C ASN A 122 -14.70 -29.80 -2.08
N GLU A 123 -15.36 -28.68 -1.82
CA GLU A 123 -16.58 -28.56 -1.03
C GLU A 123 -17.73 -29.25 -1.75
N PHE A 124 -17.82 -29.06 -3.06
CA PHE A 124 -18.81 -29.76 -3.88
C PHE A 124 -18.63 -31.28 -3.83
N ASN A 125 -17.40 -31.78 -3.95
CA ASN A 125 -17.10 -33.21 -3.81
C ASN A 125 -17.46 -33.72 -2.41
N LYS A 126 -17.03 -33.03 -1.34
CA LYS A 126 -17.37 -33.40 0.05
C LYS A 126 -18.88 -33.46 0.28
N LEU A 127 -19.63 -32.50 -0.28
CA LEU A 127 -21.09 -32.47 -0.16
C LEU A 127 -21.72 -33.65 -0.89
N VAL A 128 -21.29 -33.93 -2.13
CA VAL A 128 -21.75 -35.07 -2.92
C VAL A 128 -21.47 -36.39 -2.20
N ASP A 129 -20.27 -36.55 -1.63
CA ASP A 129 -19.89 -37.73 -0.85
C ASP A 129 -20.79 -37.89 0.38
N LYS A 130 -21.00 -36.80 1.13
CA LYS A 130 -21.86 -36.78 2.33
C LYS A 130 -23.34 -37.05 2.03
N LEU A 131 -23.81 -36.70 0.83
CA LEU A 131 -25.18 -36.93 0.41
C LEU A 131 -25.45 -38.39 0.03
N GLU A 132 -24.41 -39.18 -0.26
CA GLU A 132 -24.52 -40.59 -0.66
C GLU A 132 -25.58 -40.78 -1.77
N LEU A 133 -25.38 -40.10 -2.91
CA LEU A 133 -26.35 -40.08 -3.99
C LEU A 133 -26.59 -41.48 -4.60
N THR A 134 -27.85 -41.81 -4.84
CA THR A 134 -28.29 -43.02 -5.53
C THR A 134 -28.82 -42.68 -6.93
N SER A 135 -29.02 -43.68 -7.79
CA SER A 135 -29.61 -43.47 -9.13
C SER A 135 -31.05 -42.92 -9.09
N GLN A 136 -31.72 -43.02 -7.95
CA GLN A 136 -33.06 -42.50 -7.70
C GLN A 136 -33.06 -41.04 -7.26
N ASP A 137 -31.91 -40.50 -6.86
CA ASP A 137 -31.77 -39.09 -6.46
C ASP A 137 -31.58 -38.20 -7.69
N GLN A 138 -31.83 -36.90 -7.51
CA GLN A 138 -31.51 -35.85 -8.48
C GLN A 138 -30.91 -34.65 -7.75
N LEU A 139 -29.72 -34.22 -8.16
CA LEU A 139 -29.08 -33.00 -7.68
C LEU A 139 -29.38 -31.84 -8.64
N ILE A 140 -29.61 -30.65 -8.10
CA ILE A 140 -29.87 -29.40 -8.83
C ILE A 140 -29.01 -28.28 -8.22
N LEU A 141 -28.19 -27.61 -9.04
CA LEU A 141 -27.41 -26.45 -8.61
C LEU A 141 -28.23 -25.17 -8.78
N ALA A 142 -28.32 -24.33 -7.75
CA ALA A 142 -29.12 -23.10 -7.72
C ALA A 142 -28.49 -21.93 -8.52
N GLY A 143 -27.56 -22.20 -9.44
CA GLY A 143 -26.79 -21.19 -10.16
C GLY A 143 -25.50 -20.81 -9.42
N ASP A 144 -24.76 -19.89 -10.03
CA ASP A 144 -23.44 -19.44 -9.58
C ASP A 144 -22.51 -20.62 -9.31
N ILE A 145 -22.48 -21.51 -10.31
CA ILE A 145 -21.65 -22.71 -10.32
C ILE A 145 -20.17 -22.30 -10.49
N THR A 146 -19.96 -21.25 -11.28
CA THR A 146 -18.65 -20.76 -11.69
C THR A 146 -18.23 -19.48 -10.96
N SER A 147 -16.97 -19.09 -11.20
CA SER A 147 -16.38 -17.81 -10.78
C SER A 147 -16.08 -17.71 -9.28
N LYS A 148 -15.25 -16.73 -8.90
CA LYS A 148 -14.77 -16.43 -7.53
C LYS A 148 -13.84 -17.49 -6.91
N GLY A 149 -14.26 -18.74 -6.79
CA GLY A 149 -13.47 -19.79 -6.14
C GLY A 149 -12.47 -20.49 -7.08
N PRO A 150 -11.71 -21.44 -6.54
CA PRO A 150 -10.42 -21.87 -7.11
C PRO A 150 -10.52 -22.74 -8.37
N ASP A 151 -11.61 -23.48 -8.58
CA ASP A 151 -11.73 -24.42 -9.70
C ASP A 151 -13.17 -24.51 -10.26
N SER A 152 -13.54 -23.53 -11.09
CA SER A 152 -14.84 -23.51 -11.78
C SER A 152 -15.01 -24.66 -12.78
N ILE A 153 -13.94 -25.05 -13.47
CA ILE A 153 -14.01 -26.09 -14.51
C ILE A 153 -14.19 -27.48 -13.87
N GLY A 154 -13.50 -27.75 -12.75
CA GLY A 154 -13.68 -28.95 -11.96
C GLY A 154 -15.12 -29.14 -11.48
N VAL A 155 -15.77 -28.06 -11.00
CA VAL A 155 -17.19 -28.11 -10.61
C VAL A 155 -18.08 -28.47 -11.80
N LEU A 156 -17.91 -27.83 -12.96
CA LEU A 156 -18.71 -28.13 -14.16
C LEU A 156 -18.56 -29.59 -14.61
N ARG A 157 -17.31 -30.09 -14.62
CA ARG A 157 -17.02 -31.50 -14.97
C ARG A 157 -17.67 -32.45 -13.99
N LYS A 158 -17.55 -32.20 -12.69
CA LYS A 158 -18.14 -33.05 -11.66
C LYS A 158 -19.66 -33.03 -11.73
N ALA A 159 -20.27 -31.86 -11.90
CA ALA A 159 -21.71 -31.71 -12.02
C ALA A 159 -22.26 -32.47 -13.24
N LYS A 160 -21.57 -32.39 -14.38
CA LYS A 160 -21.89 -33.17 -15.57
C LYS A 160 -21.72 -34.68 -15.35
N GLU A 161 -20.62 -35.11 -14.72
CA GLU A 161 -20.31 -36.51 -14.41
C GLU A 161 -21.42 -37.18 -13.60
N ILE A 162 -21.94 -36.49 -12.58
CA ILE A 162 -22.99 -37.03 -11.71
C ILE A 162 -24.41 -36.78 -12.23
N GLY A 163 -24.56 -36.19 -13.42
CA GLY A 163 -25.87 -35.87 -14.02
C GLY A 163 -26.66 -34.82 -13.23
N ALA A 164 -25.98 -33.88 -12.57
CA ALA A 164 -26.63 -32.78 -11.86
C ALA A 164 -27.29 -31.81 -12.85
N LEU A 165 -28.52 -31.40 -12.54
CA LEU A 165 -29.19 -30.29 -13.21
C LEU A 165 -28.73 -28.97 -12.59
N CYS A 166 -29.10 -27.86 -13.21
CA CYS A 166 -28.74 -26.53 -12.76
C CYS A 166 -29.82 -25.52 -13.13
N VAL A 167 -29.82 -24.36 -12.49
CA VAL A 167 -30.38 -23.12 -13.02
C VAL A 167 -29.26 -22.13 -13.33
N ARG A 168 -29.51 -21.17 -14.21
CA ARG A 168 -28.54 -20.14 -14.62
C ARG A 168 -28.35 -19.12 -13.50
N GLY A 169 -27.11 -18.98 -13.00
CA GLY A 169 -26.72 -17.88 -12.12
C GLY A 169 -26.29 -16.61 -12.86
N ASN A 170 -26.19 -15.48 -12.16
CA ASN A 170 -25.75 -14.22 -12.78
C ASN A 170 -24.25 -14.21 -13.10
N HIS A 171 -23.41 -14.92 -12.34
CA HIS A 171 -22.01 -15.11 -12.70
C HIS A 171 -21.87 -16.06 -13.88
N ASP A 172 -22.69 -17.11 -13.92
CA ASP A 172 -22.73 -18.07 -15.04
C ASP A 172 -23.16 -17.42 -16.36
N ASP A 173 -24.14 -16.52 -16.32
CA ASP A 173 -24.61 -15.75 -17.49
C ASP A 173 -23.49 -14.91 -18.11
N LYS A 174 -22.66 -14.27 -17.28
CA LYS A 174 -21.52 -13.46 -17.75
C LYS A 174 -20.49 -14.32 -18.48
N VAL A 175 -20.21 -15.52 -17.97
CA VAL A 175 -19.30 -16.48 -18.63
C VAL A 175 -19.88 -16.95 -19.97
N VAL A 176 -21.17 -17.30 -20.00
CA VAL A 176 -21.85 -17.71 -21.24
C VAL A 176 -21.87 -16.59 -22.27
N ARG A 177 -22.18 -15.35 -21.89
CA ARG A 177 -22.18 -14.19 -22.80
C ARG A 177 -20.81 -13.98 -23.43
N LEU A 178 -19.75 -13.97 -22.61
CA LEU A 178 -18.37 -13.80 -23.09
C LEU A 178 -17.94 -14.95 -24.01
N LYS A 179 -18.24 -16.20 -23.64
CA LYS A 179 -17.87 -17.36 -24.46
C LYS A 179 -18.67 -17.42 -25.76
N THR A 180 -19.96 -17.09 -25.73
CA THR A 180 -20.81 -17.02 -26.93
C THR A 180 -20.31 -15.95 -27.88
N PHE A 181 -19.93 -14.77 -27.36
CA PHE A 181 -19.31 -13.72 -28.17
C PHE A 181 -18.00 -14.18 -28.81
N GLU A 182 -17.11 -14.79 -28.02
CA GLU A 182 -15.84 -15.36 -28.50
C GLU A 182 -16.08 -16.39 -29.62
N LEU A 183 -17.03 -17.31 -29.44
CA LEU A 183 -17.37 -18.34 -30.43
C LEU A 183 -17.94 -17.74 -31.73
N GLN A 184 -18.72 -16.66 -31.64
CA GLN A 184 -19.34 -16.03 -32.80
C GLN A 184 -18.42 -15.05 -33.54
N LYS A 185 -17.53 -14.36 -32.84
CA LYS A 185 -16.73 -13.25 -33.39
C LYS A 185 -15.22 -13.51 -33.38
N GLY A 186 -14.78 -14.59 -32.73
CA GLY A 186 -13.37 -14.94 -32.55
C GLY A 186 -12.71 -14.21 -31.38
N ALA A 187 -11.68 -14.82 -30.80
CA ALA A 187 -10.96 -14.26 -29.65
C ALA A 187 -10.33 -12.88 -29.92
N GLY A 188 -9.93 -12.61 -31.17
CA GLY A 188 -9.39 -11.30 -31.58
C GLY A 188 -10.38 -10.14 -31.45
N ALA A 189 -11.69 -10.41 -31.55
CA ALA A 189 -12.74 -9.41 -31.39
C ALA A 189 -12.92 -8.94 -29.93
N MET A 190 -12.29 -9.62 -28.98
CA MET A 190 -12.25 -9.22 -27.56
C MET A 190 -11.09 -8.26 -27.25
N SER A 191 -10.69 -7.44 -28.22
CA SER A 191 -9.62 -6.45 -28.12
C SER A 191 -10.09 -5.06 -28.61
N PRO A 192 -9.61 -3.96 -28.01
CA PRO A 192 -8.72 -3.91 -26.85
C PRO A 192 -9.44 -4.38 -25.57
N SER A 193 -8.69 -4.89 -24.59
CA SER A 193 -9.27 -5.51 -23.38
C SER A 193 -10.22 -4.58 -22.60
N LYS A 194 -9.98 -3.27 -22.61
CA LYS A 194 -10.83 -2.29 -21.90
C LYS A 194 -12.16 -1.99 -22.60
N ALA A 195 -12.36 -2.45 -23.83
CA ALA A 195 -13.58 -2.19 -24.58
C ALA A 195 -14.80 -2.89 -23.94
N VAL A 196 -15.95 -2.26 -24.09
CA VAL A 196 -17.26 -2.80 -23.72
C VAL A 196 -17.74 -3.72 -24.85
N MET A 197 -18.24 -4.89 -24.50
CA MET A 197 -18.80 -5.86 -25.43
C MET A 197 -20.02 -5.26 -26.13
N PRO A 198 -20.14 -5.40 -27.46
CA PRO A 198 -21.23 -4.76 -28.22
C PRO A 198 -22.52 -5.58 -28.11
N GLU A 199 -23.19 -5.48 -26.96
CA GLU A 199 -24.38 -6.26 -26.61
C GLU A 199 -25.67 -5.44 -26.47
N GLY A 200 -25.62 -4.15 -26.83
CA GLY A 200 -26.77 -3.26 -26.80
C GLY A 200 -27.07 -2.69 -25.42
N ASN A 201 -28.33 -2.26 -25.20
CA ASN A 201 -28.78 -1.58 -23.98
C ASN A 201 -29.13 -2.55 -22.84
N VAL A 202 -28.24 -3.52 -22.58
CA VAL A 202 -28.39 -4.41 -21.42
C VAL A 202 -28.08 -3.63 -20.13
N GLY A 203 -28.67 -4.05 -19.01
CA GLY A 203 -28.48 -3.39 -17.72
C GLY A 203 -27.05 -3.48 -17.16
N ASP A 204 -26.27 -4.48 -17.59
CA ASP A 204 -24.92 -4.79 -17.09
C ASP A 204 -23.92 -5.08 -18.23
N PRO A 205 -23.54 -4.09 -19.05
CA PRO A 205 -22.67 -4.32 -20.19
C PRO A 205 -21.27 -4.78 -19.75
N LEU A 206 -20.77 -5.86 -20.35
CA LEU A 206 -19.49 -6.48 -19.97
C LEU A 206 -18.32 -5.82 -20.66
N LYS A 207 -17.19 -5.69 -19.95
CA LYS A 207 -15.90 -5.35 -20.55
C LYS A 207 -15.11 -6.61 -20.86
N PHE A 208 -14.29 -6.61 -21.90
CA PHE A 208 -13.43 -7.77 -22.21
C PHE A 208 -12.36 -8.03 -21.16
N SER A 209 -12.00 -7.04 -20.34
CA SER A 209 -11.11 -7.16 -19.19
C SER A 209 -11.79 -7.73 -17.94
N ASN A 210 -13.07 -8.06 -18.01
CA ASN A 210 -13.77 -8.69 -16.89
C ASN A 210 -13.11 -10.05 -16.59
N TYR A 211 -12.88 -10.37 -15.31
CA TYR A 211 -12.19 -11.59 -14.91
C TYR A 211 -12.90 -12.88 -15.39
N HIS A 212 -14.22 -12.84 -15.61
CA HIS A 212 -14.98 -13.95 -16.21
C HIS A 212 -14.49 -14.32 -17.63
N SER A 213 -13.84 -13.40 -18.34
CA SER A 213 -13.30 -13.64 -19.69
C SER A 213 -12.19 -14.68 -19.69
N VAL A 214 -11.42 -14.80 -18.61
CA VAL A 214 -10.36 -15.81 -18.46
C VAL A 214 -10.99 -17.20 -18.43
N LEU A 215 -12.04 -17.36 -17.63
CA LEU A 215 -12.78 -18.62 -17.55
C LEU A 215 -13.46 -18.96 -18.88
N ALA A 216 -14.11 -17.99 -19.53
CA ALA A 216 -14.74 -18.18 -20.83
C ALA A 216 -13.74 -18.72 -21.88
N LYS A 217 -12.57 -18.09 -22.01
CA LYS A 217 -11.53 -18.50 -22.96
C LYS A 217 -11.02 -19.92 -22.71
N ASN A 218 -10.86 -20.29 -21.44
CA ASN A 218 -10.30 -21.59 -21.04
C ASN A 218 -11.33 -22.74 -21.03
N MET A 219 -12.62 -22.43 -21.20
CA MET A 219 -13.70 -23.42 -21.21
C MET A 219 -13.74 -24.20 -22.52
N THR A 220 -13.86 -25.52 -22.42
CA THR A 220 -14.14 -26.42 -23.54
C THR A 220 -15.58 -26.28 -24.03
N MET A 221 -15.86 -26.77 -25.23
CA MET A 221 -17.22 -26.76 -25.77
C MET A 221 -18.19 -27.57 -24.91
N ASP A 222 -17.72 -28.66 -24.31
CA ASP A 222 -18.52 -29.53 -23.45
C ASP A 222 -18.94 -28.88 -22.13
N GLU A 223 -18.02 -28.14 -21.50
CA GLU A 223 -18.29 -27.37 -20.28
C GLU A 223 -19.22 -26.19 -20.58
N TYR A 224 -18.98 -25.50 -21.71
CA TYR A 224 -19.89 -24.45 -22.17
C TYR A 224 -21.28 -25.00 -22.48
N ASN A 225 -21.40 -26.14 -23.15
CA ASN A 225 -22.70 -26.73 -23.49
C ASN A 225 -23.48 -27.11 -22.23
N TYR A 226 -22.81 -27.69 -21.24
CA TYR A 226 -23.42 -27.95 -19.93
C TYR A 226 -23.88 -26.65 -19.28
N LEU A 227 -22.97 -25.68 -19.14
CA LEU A 227 -23.30 -24.42 -18.48
C LEU A 227 -24.41 -23.70 -19.23
N SER A 228 -24.32 -23.52 -20.55
CA SER A 228 -25.33 -22.87 -21.41
C SER A 228 -26.68 -23.61 -21.44
N SER A 229 -26.71 -24.91 -21.11
CA SER A 229 -27.97 -25.67 -20.99
C SER A 229 -28.79 -25.34 -19.73
N CYS A 230 -28.19 -24.72 -18.70
CA CYS A 230 -28.89 -24.37 -17.47
C CYS A 230 -30.04 -23.37 -17.74
N PRO A 231 -31.29 -23.72 -17.42
CA PRO A 231 -32.44 -22.82 -17.57
C PRO A 231 -32.50 -21.72 -16.50
N MET A 232 -33.31 -20.70 -16.76
CA MET A 232 -33.60 -19.64 -15.80
C MET A 232 -34.49 -20.10 -14.63
N ILE A 233 -35.45 -20.97 -14.92
CA ILE A 233 -36.45 -21.47 -13.98
C ILE A 233 -36.59 -22.96 -14.24
N LEU A 234 -36.58 -23.77 -13.19
CA LEU A 234 -36.98 -25.18 -13.21
C LEU A 234 -38.27 -25.33 -12.41
N SER A 235 -39.31 -25.91 -13.02
CA SER A 235 -40.62 -26.08 -12.39
C SER A 235 -40.93 -27.54 -12.08
N PHE A 236 -41.53 -27.77 -10.91
CA PHE A 236 -41.95 -29.07 -10.41
C PHE A 236 -43.42 -29.00 -9.91
N PRO A 237 -44.41 -28.93 -10.82
CA PRO A 237 -45.83 -28.86 -10.45
C PRO A 237 -46.30 -29.98 -9.51
N SER A 238 -45.83 -31.22 -9.72
CA SER A 238 -46.25 -32.37 -8.92
C SER A 238 -45.58 -32.42 -7.55
N LEU A 239 -44.56 -31.59 -7.32
CA LEU A 239 -43.80 -31.52 -6.07
C LEU A 239 -44.25 -30.32 -5.24
N ASN A 240 -45.51 -30.31 -4.81
CA ASN A 240 -46.12 -29.19 -4.08
C ASN A 240 -45.98 -27.85 -4.82
N ASN A 241 -46.11 -27.87 -6.16
CA ASN A 241 -45.97 -26.69 -7.01
C ASN A 241 -44.66 -25.91 -6.72
N SER A 242 -43.53 -26.61 -6.76
CA SER A 242 -42.22 -26.03 -6.43
C SER A 242 -41.48 -25.54 -7.68
N VAL A 243 -40.59 -24.57 -7.50
CA VAL A 243 -39.68 -24.07 -8.54
C VAL A 243 -38.28 -23.84 -7.97
N VAL A 244 -37.27 -23.99 -8.81
CA VAL A 244 -35.88 -23.60 -8.53
C VAL A 244 -35.51 -22.43 -9.43
N VAL A 245 -34.95 -21.38 -8.83
CA VAL A 245 -34.46 -20.17 -9.52
C VAL A 245 -33.15 -19.74 -8.86
N HIS A 246 -32.36 -18.90 -9.52
CA HIS A 246 -31.11 -18.45 -8.90
C HIS A 246 -31.33 -17.39 -7.81
N ALA A 247 -32.00 -16.28 -8.11
CA ALA A 247 -32.20 -15.19 -7.17
C ALA A 247 -33.62 -15.11 -6.62
N GLY A 248 -34.63 -14.93 -7.47
CA GLY A 248 -36.01 -14.75 -7.03
C GLY A 248 -37.04 -14.61 -8.14
N LEU A 249 -38.30 -14.43 -7.75
CA LEU A 249 -39.43 -14.20 -8.66
C LEU A 249 -40.19 -12.92 -8.27
N ASP A 250 -40.59 -12.14 -9.27
CA ASP A 250 -41.45 -10.97 -9.06
C ASP A 250 -42.87 -11.45 -8.68
N PRO A 251 -43.38 -11.15 -7.47
CA PRO A 251 -44.71 -11.58 -7.03
C PRO A 251 -45.86 -10.95 -7.81
N THR A 252 -45.60 -9.89 -8.60
CA THR A 252 -46.61 -9.24 -9.45
C THR A 252 -46.80 -9.93 -10.80
N ILE A 253 -45.91 -10.87 -11.16
CA ILE A 253 -45.93 -11.61 -12.44
C ILE A 253 -46.23 -13.09 -12.16
N PRO A 254 -47.51 -13.50 -12.14
CA PRO A 254 -47.89 -14.86 -11.75
C PRO A 254 -47.49 -15.94 -12.77
N ASP A 255 -47.44 -15.59 -14.05
CA ASP A 255 -46.97 -16.51 -15.09
C ASP A 255 -45.44 -16.53 -15.12
N LEU A 256 -44.87 -17.66 -14.73
CA LEU A 256 -43.42 -17.88 -14.70
C LEU A 256 -42.75 -17.63 -16.07
N ASN A 257 -43.47 -17.85 -17.17
CA ASN A 257 -42.94 -17.61 -18.51
C ASN A 257 -42.78 -16.12 -18.82
N ASN A 258 -43.45 -15.23 -18.07
CA ASN A 258 -43.39 -13.79 -18.24
C ASN A 258 -42.43 -13.10 -17.28
N GLN A 259 -41.79 -13.86 -16.38
CA GLN A 259 -40.74 -13.34 -15.49
C GLN A 259 -39.57 -12.75 -16.30
N VAL A 260 -38.95 -11.70 -15.77
CA VAL A 260 -37.85 -11.00 -16.45
C VAL A 260 -36.53 -11.71 -16.14
N PRO A 261 -35.78 -12.24 -17.13
CA PRO A 261 -34.63 -13.09 -16.86
C PRO A 261 -33.55 -12.42 -16.02
N TYR A 262 -33.25 -11.15 -16.31
CA TYR A 262 -32.29 -10.39 -15.52
C TYR A 262 -32.67 -10.36 -14.03
N LEU A 263 -33.94 -10.16 -13.71
CA LEU A 263 -34.43 -10.12 -12.33
C LEU A 263 -34.40 -11.50 -11.67
N VAL A 264 -34.75 -12.56 -12.41
CA VAL A 264 -34.67 -13.95 -11.91
C VAL A 264 -33.26 -14.33 -11.44
N MET A 265 -32.22 -13.72 -12.01
CA MET A 265 -30.82 -13.93 -11.62
C MET A 265 -30.24 -12.88 -10.68
N ASN A 266 -30.84 -11.70 -10.56
CA ASN A 266 -30.17 -10.59 -9.88
C ASN A 266 -30.97 -9.98 -8.73
N MET A 267 -32.28 -10.16 -8.66
CA MET A 267 -33.11 -9.46 -7.68
C MET A 267 -32.75 -9.85 -6.23
N ARG A 268 -32.78 -8.86 -5.35
CA ARG A 268 -32.58 -9.06 -3.91
C ARG A 268 -33.77 -8.50 -3.14
N ASP A 269 -34.16 -7.27 -3.46
CA ASP A 269 -35.26 -6.56 -2.81
C ASP A 269 -36.29 -6.06 -3.82
N ILE A 270 -37.42 -5.57 -3.32
CA ILE A 270 -38.47 -4.88 -4.07
C ILE A 270 -38.65 -3.51 -3.41
N ASP A 271 -38.36 -2.46 -4.17
CA ASP A 271 -38.44 -1.06 -3.73
C ASP A 271 -39.57 -0.36 -4.49
N HIS A 272 -40.50 0.28 -3.75
CA HIS A 272 -41.68 0.95 -4.33
C HIS A 272 -42.48 0.09 -5.35
N GLY A 273 -42.51 -1.23 -5.15
CA GLY A 273 -43.21 -2.18 -6.04
C GLY A 273 -42.39 -2.64 -7.25
N LEU A 274 -41.12 -2.24 -7.38
CA LEU A 274 -40.22 -2.63 -8.46
C LEU A 274 -39.07 -3.50 -7.93
N PRO A 275 -38.82 -4.67 -8.52
CA PRO A 275 -37.66 -5.49 -8.15
C PRO A 275 -36.33 -4.79 -8.42
N THR A 276 -35.36 -4.97 -7.52
CA THR A 276 -34.03 -4.37 -7.61
C THR A 276 -32.93 -5.37 -7.24
N PRO A 277 -31.74 -5.30 -7.87
CA PRO A 277 -30.59 -6.11 -7.49
C PRO A 277 -29.88 -5.61 -6.23
N ASP A 278 -30.22 -4.42 -5.73
CA ASP A 278 -29.68 -3.86 -4.50
C ASP A 278 -30.32 -4.55 -3.27
N ASN A 279 -29.53 -4.78 -2.22
CA ASN A 279 -29.95 -5.40 -0.96
C ASN A 279 -30.06 -4.41 0.22
N LYS A 280 -29.94 -3.10 -0.05
CA LYS A 280 -29.98 -2.02 0.95
C LYS A 280 -31.22 -1.15 0.84
N ILE A 281 -32.09 -1.40 -0.14
CA ILE A 281 -33.27 -0.59 -0.43
C ILE A 281 -34.50 -1.47 -0.62
N GLY A 282 -35.63 -1.05 -0.06
CA GLY A 282 -36.89 -1.80 -0.18
C GLY A 282 -37.01 -2.98 0.78
N THR A 283 -37.84 -3.95 0.42
CA THR A 283 -38.14 -5.15 1.22
C THR A 283 -37.61 -6.40 0.51
N PRO A 284 -37.02 -7.39 1.21
CA PRO A 284 -36.58 -8.63 0.60
C PRO A 284 -37.69 -9.29 -0.21
N TRP A 285 -37.37 -9.71 -1.44
CA TRP A 285 -38.38 -10.25 -2.36
C TRP A 285 -39.07 -11.49 -1.77
N ALA A 286 -38.31 -12.33 -1.07
CA ALA A 286 -38.81 -13.56 -0.44
C ALA A 286 -39.90 -13.27 0.58
N THR A 287 -39.78 -12.18 1.36
CA THR A 287 -40.79 -11.74 2.32
C THR A 287 -42.11 -11.43 1.62
N LEU A 288 -42.07 -10.65 0.53
CA LEU A 288 -43.25 -10.28 -0.23
C LEU A 288 -43.85 -11.47 -1.00
N TRP A 289 -43.01 -12.37 -1.50
CA TRP A 289 -43.46 -13.62 -2.12
C TRP A 289 -44.23 -14.48 -1.13
N ASN A 290 -43.69 -14.71 0.07
CA ASN A 290 -44.38 -15.49 1.09
C ASN A 290 -45.76 -14.89 1.42
N ALA A 291 -45.85 -13.57 1.57
CA ALA A 291 -47.12 -12.89 1.81
C ALA A 291 -48.12 -13.10 0.66
N ALA A 292 -47.66 -12.96 -0.60
CA ALA A 292 -48.50 -13.17 -1.78
C ALA A 292 -49.04 -14.61 -1.90
N GLN A 293 -48.24 -15.61 -1.48
CA GLN A 293 -48.62 -17.02 -1.55
C GLN A 293 -49.57 -17.47 -0.42
N GLN A 294 -49.71 -16.73 0.68
CA GLN A 294 -50.57 -17.12 1.80
C GLN A 294 -52.05 -17.32 1.42
N ASN A 295 -52.53 -16.56 0.44
CA ASN A 295 -53.94 -16.57 0.01
C ASN A 295 -54.18 -17.33 -1.30
N GLN A 296 -53.17 -18.03 -1.83
CA GLN A 296 -53.29 -18.79 -3.07
C GLN A 296 -53.86 -20.18 -2.81
N SER A 297 -54.73 -20.65 -3.71
CA SER A 297 -55.30 -22.02 -3.64
C SER A 297 -54.25 -23.10 -3.94
N GLN A 298 -53.22 -22.77 -4.72
CA GLN A 298 -52.06 -23.60 -4.98
C GLN A 298 -50.77 -22.75 -4.84
N PRO A 299 -50.25 -22.57 -3.60
CA PRO A 299 -49.08 -21.74 -3.38
C PRO A 299 -47.86 -22.31 -4.09
N THR A 300 -47.00 -21.44 -4.62
CA THR A 300 -45.76 -21.82 -5.30
C THR A 300 -44.58 -21.71 -4.34
N ARG A 301 -43.83 -22.81 -4.18
CA ARG A 301 -42.61 -22.87 -3.36
C ARG A 301 -41.39 -22.53 -4.19
N VAL A 302 -40.49 -21.67 -3.69
CA VAL A 302 -39.30 -21.22 -4.44
C VAL A 302 -38.03 -21.60 -3.71
N PHE A 303 -37.15 -22.35 -4.36
CA PHE A 303 -35.80 -22.71 -3.87
C PHE A 303 -34.76 -21.89 -4.63
N TYR A 304 -33.81 -21.28 -3.92
CA TYR A 304 -32.92 -20.28 -4.51
C TYR A 304 -31.56 -20.14 -3.81
N GLY A 305 -30.64 -19.42 -4.46
CA GLY A 305 -29.28 -19.08 -4.03
C GLY A 305 -29.04 -17.56 -3.95
N HIS A 306 -27.91 -17.06 -4.48
CA HIS A 306 -27.53 -15.65 -4.73
C HIS A 306 -27.37 -14.72 -3.50
N ALA A 307 -28.12 -14.97 -2.44
CA ALA A 307 -28.29 -14.09 -1.30
C ALA A 307 -27.32 -14.38 -0.14
N SER A 308 -26.05 -14.70 -0.40
CA SER A 308 -25.05 -15.07 0.62
C SER A 308 -24.97 -14.12 1.81
N SER A 309 -25.13 -12.81 1.59
CA SER A 309 -25.17 -11.79 2.66
C SER A 309 -26.30 -11.98 3.68
N ARG A 310 -27.32 -12.78 3.35
CA ARG A 310 -28.46 -13.14 4.19
C ARG A 310 -28.37 -14.57 4.72
N GLY A 311 -27.39 -15.35 4.25
CA GLY A 311 -27.19 -16.74 4.62
C GLY A 311 -28.40 -17.63 4.33
N LEU A 312 -28.52 -18.69 5.15
CA LEU A 312 -29.60 -19.67 5.07
C LEU A 312 -30.96 -19.03 5.43
N GLN A 313 -31.94 -19.14 4.52
CA GLN A 313 -33.28 -18.59 4.68
C GLN A 313 -34.33 -19.68 4.44
N ILE A 314 -35.02 -20.13 5.49
CA ILE A 314 -36.04 -21.17 5.41
C ILE A 314 -37.38 -20.61 5.88
N ASP A 315 -38.23 -20.24 4.92
CA ASP A 315 -39.58 -19.73 5.14
C ASP A 315 -40.64 -20.73 4.69
N LYS A 316 -41.93 -20.38 4.83
CA LYS A 316 -43.05 -21.25 4.48
C LYS A 316 -43.08 -21.63 2.99
N TYR A 317 -42.80 -20.66 2.11
CA TYR A 317 -42.87 -20.83 0.65
C TYR A 317 -41.56 -20.48 -0.07
N THR A 318 -40.50 -20.06 0.64
CA THR A 318 -39.20 -19.74 0.02
C THR A 318 -38.05 -20.36 0.81
N PHE A 319 -37.06 -20.90 0.11
CA PHE A 319 -35.96 -21.68 0.66
C PHE A 319 -34.63 -21.25 0.02
N GLY A 320 -33.94 -20.31 0.65
CA GLY A 320 -32.63 -19.81 0.24
C GLY A 320 -31.51 -20.62 0.88
N VAL A 321 -30.65 -21.24 0.05
CA VAL A 321 -29.59 -22.16 0.51
C VAL A 321 -28.16 -21.68 0.20
N ASP A 322 -28.02 -20.42 -0.21
CA ASP A 322 -26.70 -19.79 -0.35
C ASP A 322 -26.14 -19.40 1.03
N THR A 323 -25.27 -20.25 1.54
CA THR A 323 -24.57 -20.12 2.83
C THR A 323 -23.14 -19.61 2.69
N GLY A 324 -22.81 -18.96 1.56
CA GLY A 324 -21.54 -18.25 1.38
C GLY A 324 -20.33 -19.18 1.25
N CYS A 325 -20.43 -20.27 0.47
CA CYS A 325 -19.36 -21.27 0.34
C CYS A 325 -18.01 -20.66 -0.06
N VAL A 326 -17.98 -19.78 -1.06
CA VAL A 326 -16.72 -19.19 -1.53
C VAL A 326 -16.13 -18.18 -0.55
N ASP A 327 -16.95 -17.61 0.32
CA ASP A 327 -16.55 -16.62 1.32
C ASP A 327 -16.17 -17.29 2.66
N GLY A 328 -15.93 -18.61 2.66
CA GLY A 328 -15.51 -19.38 3.83
C GLY A 328 -16.65 -19.89 4.72
N GLY A 329 -17.91 -19.77 4.27
CA GLY A 329 -19.09 -20.27 4.96
C GLY A 329 -19.30 -21.78 4.82
N HIS A 330 -20.44 -22.19 4.28
CA HIS A 330 -20.77 -23.59 4.02
C HIS A 330 -21.28 -23.77 2.60
N LEU A 331 -21.15 -25.00 2.07
CA LEU A 331 -21.95 -25.43 0.92
C LEU A 331 -23.12 -26.28 1.40
N THR A 332 -24.35 -25.83 1.11
CA THR A 332 -25.58 -26.42 1.65
C THR A 332 -26.47 -26.96 0.56
N ALA A 333 -26.98 -28.17 0.78
CA ALA A 333 -28.04 -28.81 0.00
C ALA A 333 -29.33 -28.90 0.82
N ILE A 334 -30.48 -28.77 0.17
CA ILE A 334 -31.82 -28.99 0.75
C ILE A 334 -32.60 -30.04 -0.06
N ASP A 335 -33.24 -30.98 0.62
CA ASP A 335 -34.19 -31.90 -0.01
C ASP A 335 -35.55 -31.21 -0.18
N MET A 336 -36.04 -31.07 -1.42
CA MET A 336 -37.30 -30.39 -1.72
C MET A 336 -38.54 -31.10 -1.15
N LYS A 337 -38.45 -32.43 -0.93
CA LYS A 337 -39.54 -33.26 -0.38
C LYS A 337 -39.63 -33.12 1.14
N THR A 338 -38.50 -33.25 1.83
CA THR A 338 -38.45 -33.32 3.30
C THR A 338 -38.01 -32.03 3.98
N LEU A 339 -37.43 -31.09 3.23
CA LEU A 339 -36.76 -29.89 3.70
C LEU A 339 -35.54 -30.13 4.59
N GLN A 340 -35.01 -31.36 4.59
CA GLN A 340 -33.79 -31.68 5.32
C GLN A 340 -32.58 -31.00 4.67
N LEU A 341 -31.73 -30.39 5.49
CA LEU A 341 -30.50 -29.72 5.08
C LEU A 341 -29.29 -30.63 5.29
N THR A 342 -28.36 -30.59 4.33
CA THR A 342 -27.02 -31.19 4.46
C THR A 342 -26.00 -30.14 4.08
N SER A 343 -25.05 -29.87 4.97
CA SER A 343 -24.00 -28.87 4.74
C SER A 343 -22.62 -29.47 4.95
N VAL A 344 -21.64 -28.95 4.23
CA VAL A 344 -20.21 -29.17 4.48
C VAL A 344 -19.53 -27.82 4.67
N SER A 345 -18.63 -27.75 5.64
CA SER A 345 -17.76 -26.59 5.84
C SER A 345 -16.65 -26.63 4.79
N VAL A 346 -16.21 -25.44 4.39
CA VAL A 346 -15.19 -25.27 3.34
C VAL A 346 -13.87 -25.93 3.77
N PHE A 347 -13.54 -25.88 5.05
CA PHE A 347 -12.32 -26.49 5.61
C PHE A 347 -12.64 -27.52 6.69
N ALA A 348 -11.90 -28.64 6.66
CA ALA A 348 -11.75 -29.44 7.87
C ALA A 348 -10.80 -28.66 8.77
N ALA A 349 -11.18 -28.46 10.04
CA ALA A 349 -10.30 -27.89 11.04
C ALA A 349 -8.96 -28.63 11.02
N LYS A 350 -7.89 -27.91 10.67
CA LYS A 350 -6.53 -28.41 10.88
C LYS A 350 -5.88 -27.58 11.97
N GLU A 351 -5.09 -28.26 12.78
CA GLU A 351 -4.29 -27.59 13.79
C GLU A 351 -3.06 -26.97 13.12
N ILE A 352 -2.87 -25.67 13.32
CA ILE A 352 -1.75 -24.91 12.76
C ILE A 352 -0.97 -24.21 13.88
N THR A 353 0.21 -23.69 13.53
CA THR A 353 1.04 -22.91 14.46
C THR A 353 0.76 -21.42 14.34
N TYR A 354 0.34 -20.80 15.44
CA TYR A 354 0.21 -19.35 15.55
C TYR A 354 1.50 -18.75 16.12
N ARG A 355 1.94 -17.63 15.56
CA ARG A 355 3.16 -16.91 15.93
C ARG A 355 2.89 -15.42 16.05
N VAL A 356 3.17 -14.83 17.21
CA VAL A 356 2.98 -13.40 17.44
C VAL A 356 4.13 -12.80 18.23
N VAL A 357 4.65 -11.68 17.76
CA VAL A 357 5.58 -10.81 18.48
C VAL A 357 4.74 -9.85 19.33
N VAL A 358 5.00 -9.82 20.63
CA VAL A 358 4.30 -8.94 21.58
C VAL A 358 5.24 -7.89 22.14
N ASP A 359 4.71 -6.69 22.43
CA ASP A 359 5.49 -5.60 23.02
C ASP A 359 6.01 -5.95 24.43
N SER A 360 7.11 -5.30 24.81
CA SER A 360 7.79 -5.45 26.10
C SER A 360 6.88 -5.32 27.32
N ALA A 361 5.90 -4.42 27.25
CA ALA A 361 4.94 -4.20 28.34
C ALA A 361 4.12 -5.47 28.68
N ASN A 362 4.09 -6.43 27.75
CA ASN A 362 3.33 -7.67 27.87
C ASN A 362 4.22 -8.92 28.05
N LEU A 363 5.54 -8.80 28.16
CA LEU A 363 6.45 -9.97 28.22
C LEU A 363 6.31 -10.85 29.46
N GLY A 364 5.62 -10.36 30.50
CA GLY A 364 5.29 -11.14 31.70
C GLY A 364 3.85 -11.68 31.71
N ASN A 365 3.05 -11.34 30.70
CA ASN A 365 1.66 -11.75 30.60
C ASN A 365 1.54 -13.05 29.80
N MET A 366 0.46 -13.79 30.02
CA MET A 366 0.15 -14.94 29.17
C MET A 366 -0.41 -14.42 27.83
N VAL A 367 0.05 -15.00 26.73
CA VAL A 367 -0.44 -14.67 25.39
C VAL A 367 -1.32 -15.81 24.90
N GLY A 368 -2.41 -15.47 24.22
CA GLY A 368 -3.29 -16.44 23.61
C GLY A 368 -3.72 -16.04 22.20
N VAL A 369 -4.26 -17.00 21.48
CA VAL A 369 -5.04 -16.77 20.26
C VAL A 369 -6.49 -17.18 20.52
N ALA A 370 -7.41 -16.22 20.36
CA ALA A 370 -8.84 -16.46 20.46
C ALA A 370 -9.37 -16.84 19.07
N ILE A 371 -10.02 -18.00 18.97
CA ILE A 371 -10.60 -18.55 17.75
C ILE A 371 -12.05 -18.93 18.06
N GLY A 372 -13.00 -18.17 17.50
CA GLY A 372 -14.40 -18.25 17.93
C GLY A 372 -14.56 -17.81 19.40
N GLN A 373 -15.08 -18.71 20.26
CA GLN A 373 -15.23 -18.46 21.70
C GLN A 373 -14.09 -19.04 22.55
N ASP A 374 -13.19 -19.82 21.94
CA ASP A 374 -12.13 -20.52 22.63
C ASP A 374 -10.82 -19.74 22.59
N ILE A 375 -10.00 -19.86 23.64
CA ILE A 375 -8.68 -19.25 23.73
C ILE A 375 -7.63 -20.34 23.88
N TYR A 376 -6.66 -20.34 22.96
CA TYR A 376 -5.54 -21.26 22.91
C TYR A 376 -4.28 -20.53 23.40
N ALA A 377 -3.55 -21.15 24.32
CA ALA A 377 -2.33 -20.57 24.89
C ALA A 377 -1.19 -20.54 23.88
N LEU A 378 -0.39 -19.47 23.90
CA LEU A 378 0.86 -19.36 23.17
C LEU A 378 2.00 -19.23 24.18
N ASP A 379 3.03 -20.06 24.02
CA ASP A 379 4.21 -20.07 24.88
C ASP A 379 5.26 -19.11 24.32
N LYS A 380 6.02 -18.46 25.21
CA LYS A 380 7.18 -17.66 24.80
C LYS A 380 8.21 -18.56 24.12
N ASP A 381 8.69 -18.17 22.95
CA ASP A 381 9.75 -18.88 22.26
C ASP A 381 11.05 -18.79 23.10
N PRO A 382 11.72 -19.91 23.41
CA PRO A 382 12.89 -19.91 24.26
C PRO A 382 14.15 -19.36 23.58
N GLY A 383 14.18 -19.30 22.25
CA GLY A 383 15.33 -18.85 21.46
C GLY A 383 15.14 -17.50 20.78
N VAL A 384 13.89 -17.05 20.60
CA VAL A 384 13.57 -15.79 19.90
C VAL A 384 12.90 -14.81 20.88
N PRO A 385 13.57 -13.68 21.23
CA PRO A 385 12.99 -12.70 22.13
C PRO A 385 11.65 -12.16 21.58
N MET A 386 10.71 -11.93 22.50
CA MET A 386 9.38 -11.36 22.24
C MET A 386 8.42 -12.19 21.37
N LEU A 387 8.86 -13.32 20.81
CA LEU A 387 8.01 -14.19 20.00
C LEU A 387 7.24 -15.18 20.88
N TYR A 388 5.95 -15.33 20.63
CA TYR A 388 5.09 -16.32 21.25
C TYR A 388 4.52 -17.26 20.20
N VAL A 389 4.53 -18.55 20.49
CA VAL A 389 4.19 -19.62 19.57
C VAL A 389 3.27 -20.63 20.23
N GLY A 390 2.24 -21.08 19.52
CA GLY A 390 1.33 -22.10 20.02
C GLY A 390 0.47 -22.70 18.91
N ARG A 391 -0.39 -23.65 19.25
CA ARG A 391 -1.20 -24.39 18.27
C ARG A 391 -2.69 -24.14 18.48
N GLY A 392 -3.43 -24.07 17.38
CA GLY A 392 -4.88 -23.87 17.38
C GLY A 392 -5.54 -24.25 16.05
N PRO A 393 -6.87 -24.36 16.02
CA PRO A 393 -7.66 -24.66 14.82
C PRO A 393 -7.63 -23.52 13.79
N SER A 394 -7.62 -23.83 12.50
CA SER A 394 -7.35 -22.85 11.44
C SER A 394 -8.58 -22.30 10.70
N GLU A 395 -9.76 -22.86 10.93
CA GLU A 395 -10.97 -22.69 10.12
C GLU A 395 -11.77 -21.42 10.40
N SER A 396 -11.43 -20.67 11.44
CA SER A 396 -12.18 -19.49 11.87
C SER A 396 -11.30 -18.24 11.92
N HIS A 397 -11.96 -17.08 11.86
CA HIS A 397 -11.31 -15.81 12.18
C HIS A 397 -10.75 -15.86 13.60
N TYR A 398 -9.63 -15.16 13.80
CA TYR A 398 -8.92 -15.20 15.07
C TYR A 398 -8.42 -13.82 15.48
N ARG A 399 -8.03 -13.68 16.74
CA ARG A 399 -7.36 -12.49 17.26
C ARG A 399 -6.38 -12.88 18.36
N TYR A 400 -5.29 -12.17 18.50
CA TYR A 400 -4.43 -12.35 19.66
C TYR A 400 -5.01 -11.65 20.89
N VAL A 401 -4.77 -12.26 22.06
CA VAL A 401 -5.21 -11.78 23.37
C VAL A 401 -4.06 -11.80 24.36
N ILE A 402 -4.08 -10.88 25.31
CA ILE A 402 -3.18 -10.80 26.45
C ILE A 402 -3.98 -11.12 27.70
N LEU A 403 -3.51 -12.07 28.49
CA LEU A 403 -4.15 -12.59 29.69
C LEU A 403 -3.28 -12.37 30.92
N ASP A 404 -3.91 -12.26 32.10
CA ASP A 404 -3.23 -11.99 33.36
C ASP A 404 -2.37 -13.15 33.89
N SER A 405 -2.87 -14.38 33.84
CA SER A 405 -2.15 -15.57 34.27
C SER A 405 -2.68 -16.84 33.61
N PRO A 406 -1.88 -17.93 33.59
CA PRO A 406 -2.34 -19.26 33.19
C PRO A 406 -3.53 -19.80 33.99
N GLU A 407 -3.63 -19.43 35.27
CA GLU A 407 -4.64 -19.94 36.19
C GLU A 407 -6.00 -19.25 36.02
N THR A 408 -6.00 -17.92 35.92
CA THR A 408 -7.24 -17.11 35.88
C THR A 408 -7.71 -16.81 34.47
N LYS A 409 -6.79 -16.71 33.50
CA LYS A 409 -7.07 -16.40 32.08
C LYS A 409 -7.97 -15.17 31.88
N ASN A 410 -7.90 -14.17 32.75
CA ASN A 410 -8.66 -12.95 32.55
C ASN A 410 -8.01 -12.15 31.42
N MET A 411 -8.82 -11.72 30.46
CA MET A 411 -8.34 -10.91 29.34
C MET A 411 -8.01 -9.49 29.81
N ILE A 412 -6.73 -9.13 29.72
CA ILE A 412 -6.21 -7.78 30.02
C ILE A 412 -6.30 -6.90 28.77
N ASP A 413 -5.94 -7.44 27.61
CA ASP A 413 -6.04 -6.75 26.33
C ASP A 413 -6.26 -7.73 25.17
N PHE A 414 -6.65 -7.21 24.02
CA PHE A 414 -6.94 -7.98 22.81
C PHE A 414 -6.90 -7.09 21.57
N GLU A 415 -6.58 -7.68 20.42
CA GLU A 415 -6.61 -6.97 19.15
C GLU A 415 -8.03 -6.47 18.83
N LYS A 416 -8.16 -5.20 18.46
CA LYS A 416 -9.46 -4.54 18.17
C LYS A 416 -10.00 -4.87 16.77
N PHE A 417 -9.39 -5.83 16.09
CA PHE A 417 -9.75 -6.34 14.77
C PHE A 417 -9.68 -7.86 14.77
N GLU A 418 -10.23 -8.50 13.74
CA GLU A 418 -10.09 -9.93 13.50
C GLU A 418 -9.18 -10.19 12.31
N ARG A 419 -8.41 -11.28 12.42
CA ARG A 419 -7.58 -11.81 11.36
C ARG A 419 -8.35 -12.92 10.62
N PRO A 420 -8.16 -13.05 9.30
CA PRO A 420 -8.86 -14.05 8.50
C PRO A 420 -8.45 -15.47 8.90
N ALA A 421 -9.33 -16.44 8.69
CA ALA A 421 -9.02 -17.86 8.88
C ALA A 421 -7.78 -18.29 8.06
N ILE A 422 -6.98 -19.20 8.61
CA ILE A 422 -5.77 -19.68 7.96
C ILE A 422 -6.07 -21.00 7.24
N ILE A 423 -6.27 -20.87 5.94
CA ILE A 423 -6.83 -21.94 5.15
C ILE A 423 -5.75 -22.83 4.52
N HIS A 424 -4.72 -22.19 3.96
CA HIS A 424 -3.75 -22.84 3.07
C HIS A 424 -2.33 -22.94 3.66
N ALA A 425 -2.13 -22.56 4.91
CA ALA A 425 -0.83 -22.58 5.57
C ALA A 425 -0.87 -23.43 6.85
N ASP A 426 0.28 -23.97 7.25
CA ASP A 426 0.42 -24.74 8.51
C ASP A 426 0.89 -23.86 9.67
N ALA A 427 1.16 -22.59 9.39
CA ALA A 427 1.47 -21.58 10.39
C ALA A 427 1.07 -20.18 9.93
N THR A 428 0.85 -19.27 10.88
CA THR A 428 0.83 -17.83 10.60
C THR A 428 2.24 -17.32 10.29
N PHE A 429 2.31 -16.10 9.75
CA PHE A 429 3.53 -15.30 9.78
C PHE A 429 3.97 -15.00 11.21
N ASN A 430 5.16 -14.45 11.40
CA ASN A 430 5.57 -13.80 12.64
C ASN A 430 4.77 -12.49 12.78
N GLU A 431 3.51 -12.61 13.20
CA GLU A 431 2.59 -11.48 13.27
C GLU A 431 2.99 -10.55 14.41
N VAL A 432 2.52 -9.30 14.40
CA VAL A 432 2.77 -8.38 15.52
C VAL A 432 1.46 -8.01 16.16
N PHE A 433 1.39 -8.16 17.49
CA PHE A 433 0.20 -7.86 18.27
C PHE A 433 -0.28 -6.44 18.01
N GLY A 434 -1.56 -6.28 17.67
CA GLY A 434 -2.18 -4.98 17.40
C GLY A 434 -1.92 -4.44 15.99
N ARG A 435 -1.24 -5.19 15.11
CA ARG A 435 -1.04 -4.82 13.70
C ARG A 435 -1.83 -5.72 12.75
N PRO A 436 -2.79 -5.19 11.96
CA PRO A 436 -3.72 -6.00 11.17
C PRO A 436 -3.13 -6.61 9.89
N TRP A 437 -1.86 -6.36 9.59
CA TRP A 437 -1.20 -6.84 8.38
C TRP A 437 0.26 -7.20 8.67
N ASN A 438 0.81 -8.09 7.85
CA ASN A 438 2.19 -8.59 7.97
C ASN A 438 3.07 -8.12 6.80
N LEU A 439 2.52 -8.16 5.59
CA LEU A 439 3.10 -7.67 4.34
C LEU A 439 2.04 -6.89 3.57
N LEU A 440 2.30 -5.63 3.25
CA LEU A 440 1.50 -4.84 2.34
C LEU A 440 2.11 -4.86 0.94
N ARG A 441 1.26 -4.94 -0.09
CA ARG A 441 1.72 -4.69 -1.45
C ARG A 441 1.70 -3.19 -1.71
N LEU A 442 2.87 -2.58 -1.70
CA LEU A 442 3.03 -1.16 -2.01
C LEU A 442 3.57 -1.02 -3.43
N ASP A 443 2.91 -0.21 -4.25
CA ASP A 443 3.46 0.12 -5.57
C ASP A 443 4.68 1.02 -5.38
N SER A 444 5.76 0.70 -6.10
CA SER A 444 6.96 1.52 -6.17
C SER A 444 6.77 2.69 -7.14
N LEU A 445 7.60 3.73 -7.01
CA LEU A 445 7.72 4.73 -8.06
C LEU A 445 8.17 4.05 -9.37
N PRO A 446 7.70 4.52 -10.54
CA PRO A 446 8.08 3.91 -11.80
C PRO A 446 9.58 4.12 -12.06
N THR A 447 10.27 3.04 -12.42
CA THR A 447 11.65 3.12 -12.92
C THR A 447 11.64 3.83 -14.27
N LEU A 448 12.26 5.01 -14.31
CA LEU A 448 12.44 5.81 -15.52
C LEU A 448 13.77 5.49 -16.20
N TYR A 449 14.83 5.30 -15.40
CA TYR A 449 16.15 4.95 -15.90
C TYR A 449 16.72 3.76 -15.14
N GLU A 450 17.38 2.87 -15.89
CA GLU A 450 18.15 1.79 -15.29
C GLU A 450 19.45 2.33 -14.65
N PRO A 451 19.91 1.72 -13.54
CA PRO A 451 21.22 2.00 -12.98
C PRO A 451 22.36 1.76 -13.98
N ARG A 452 23.40 2.59 -13.90
CA ARG A 452 24.62 2.45 -14.73
C ARG A 452 25.69 1.57 -14.08
N VAL A 453 25.33 0.90 -12.98
CA VAL A 453 26.11 -0.15 -12.33
C VAL A 453 25.46 -1.51 -12.61
N PRO A 454 26.18 -2.64 -12.46
CA PRO A 454 25.60 -3.96 -12.65
C PRO A 454 24.33 -4.15 -11.82
N ASN A 455 23.27 -4.66 -12.46
CA ASN A 455 22.00 -4.89 -11.76
C ASN A 455 22.16 -6.06 -10.78
N ASN A 456 21.98 -5.78 -9.48
CA ASN A 456 22.05 -6.78 -8.44
C ASN A 456 20.68 -7.40 -8.18
N THR A 457 20.67 -8.65 -7.73
CA THR A 457 19.45 -9.24 -7.16
C THR A 457 18.96 -8.36 -6.00
N PRO A 458 17.69 -7.90 -6.01
CA PRO A 458 17.14 -7.10 -4.93
C PRO A 458 17.32 -7.83 -3.58
N SER A 459 17.89 -7.14 -2.59
CA SER A 459 18.04 -7.69 -1.26
C SER A 459 16.68 -7.78 -0.57
N ARG A 460 16.39 -8.94 0.03
CA ARG A 460 15.20 -9.13 0.87
C ARG A 460 15.18 -8.22 2.10
N LEU A 461 16.33 -7.64 2.49
CA LEU A 461 16.38 -6.67 3.58
C LEU A 461 15.51 -5.45 3.31
N PHE A 462 15.45 -5.01 2.05
CA PHE A 462 14.74 -3.81 1.63
C PHE A 462 13.42 -4.15 0.93
N GLU A 463 12.82 -5.30 1.29
CA GLU A 463 11.48 -5.67 0.85
C GLU A 463 10.47 -4.67 1.41
N ASP A 464 9.77 -4.02 0.50
CA ASP A 464 8.81 -2.97 0.81
C ASP A 464 7.51 -3.55 1.41
N GLY A 465 6.76 -2.73 2.15
CA GLY A 465 5.50 -3.18 2.75
C GLY A 465 5.65 -4.04 4.01
N THR A 466 6.86 -4.13 4.56
CA THR A 466 7.15 -4.85 5.81
C THR A 466 7.68 -3.89 6.87
N ILE A 467 7.45 -4.21 8.14
CA ILE A 467 8.16 -3.58 9.28
C ILE A 467 8.65 -4.69 10.21
N ALA A 468 9.94 -4.96 10.14
CA ALA A 468 10.57 -5.99 10.97
C ALA A 468 10.75 -5.51 12.42
N THR A 469 10.94 -6.46 13.33
CA THR A 469 11.35 -6.21 14.71
C THR A 469 12.83 -6.55 14.85
N MET A 470 13.60 -5.60 15.37
CA MET A 470 15.04 -5.72 15.59
C MET A 470 15.30 -5.58 17.09
N HIS A 471 15.80 -6.64 17.71
CA HIS A 471 16.01 -6.72 19.15
C HIS A 471 17.49 -6.96 19.45
N PHE A 472 18.07 -6.10 20.28
CA PHE A 472 19.49 -6.15 20.65
C PHE A 472 19.66 -6.41 22.14
N GLU A 473 20.38 -7.49 22.47
CA GLU A 473 20.67 -7.92 23.84
C GLU A 473 22.14 -7.66 24.17
N ALA A 474 22.41 -6.90 25.22
CA ALA A 474 23.77 -6.58 25.66
C ALA A 474 23.82 -6.27 27.16
N ASN A 475 25.04 -6.05 27.68
CA ASN A 475 25.24 -5.65 29.06
C ASN A 475 24.55 -4.30 29.37
N GLU A 476 23.73 -4.27 30.42
CA GLU A 476 22.93 -3.09 30.79
C GLU A 476 23.78 -1.87 31.16
N ASP A 477 24.91 -2.06 31.85
CA ASP A 477 25.81 -0.97 32.24
C ASP A 477 26.48 -0.34 31.01
N GLU A 478 26.91 -1.15 30.04
CA GLU A 478 27.49 -0.66 28.79
C GLU A 478 26.48 0.14 27.95
N ILE A 479 25.22 -0.31 27.90
CA ILE A 479 24.12 0.40 27.24
C ILE A 479 23.86 1.74 27.93
N ALA A 480 23.74 1.74 29.25
CA ALA A 480 23.53 2.96 30.04
C ALA A 480 24.70 3.94 29.85
N GLU A 481 25.95 3.46 29.85
CA GLU A 481 27.13 4.29 29.62
C GLU A 481 27.11 4.91 28.22
N MET A 482 26.78 4.11 27.19
CA MET A 482 26.64 4.58 25.82
C MET A 482 25.61 5.71 25.75
N HIS A 483 24.39 5.52 26.26
CA HIS A 483 23.32 6.53 26.19
C HIS A 483 23.61 7.77 27.04
N ALA A 484 24.23 7.63 28.21
CA ALA A 484 24.63 8.76 29.06
C ALA A 484 25.73 9.62 28.42
N ASN A 485 26.57 9.04 27.57
CA ASN A 485 27.72 9.70 26.95
C ASN A 485 27.55 9.87 25.44
N LYS A 486 26.41 10.41 24.99
CA LYS A 486 26.03 10.39 23.57
C LYS A 486 27.04 10.96 22.57
N LEU A 487 27.91 11.87 23.01
CA LEU A 487 28.97 12.45 22.17
C LEU A 487 30.21 11.55 22.02
N LYS A 488 30.40 10.57 22.91
CA LYS A 488 31.48 9.59 22.83
C LYS A 488 31.08 8.45 21.89
N LYS A 489 32.02 7.98 21.07
CA LYS A 489 31.80 6.86 20.12
C LYS A 489 31.91 5.49 20.82
N ILE A 490 31.22 5.32 21.95
CA ILE A 490 31.20 4.07 22.73
C ILE A 490 30.57 2.96 21.89
N LYS A 491 31.22 1.79 21.84
CA LYS A 491 30.75 0.60 21.12
C LYS A 491 30.31 -0.43 22.16
N VAL A 492 29.09 -0.93 22.00
CA VAL A 492 28.53 -2.01 22.83
C VAL A 492 28.42 -3.27 21.98
N SER A 493 28.87 -4.40 22.53
CA SER A 493 28.80 -5.70 21.85
C SER A 493 27.66 -6.53 22.41
N GLY A 494 26.90 -7.19 21.56
CA GLY A 494 25.73 -7.96 21.98
C GLY A 494 25.23 -8.93 20.93
N ARG A 495 24.06 -9.50 21.19
CA ARG A 495 23.31 -10.34 20.25
C ARG A 495 22.23 -9.52 19.57
N LEU A 496 22.07 -9.70 18.27
CA LEU A 496 21.01 -9.10 17.48
C LEU A 496 20.06 -10.19 16.98
N THR A 497 18.77 -10.05 17.26
CA THR A 497 17.69 -10.84 16.65
C THR A 497 16.89 -9.96 15.69
N TYR A 498 16.80 -10.35 14.43
CA TYR A 498 15.99 -9.71 13.39
C TYR A 498 14.80 -10.62 13.05
N ILE A 499 13.60 -10.18 13.38
CA ILE A 499 12.33 -10.89 13.17
C ILE A 499 11.58 -10.19 12.04
N ASN A 500 11.60 -10.78 10.85
CA ASN A 500 10.75 -10.38 9.74
C ASN A 500 9.43 -11.16 9.76
N TYR A 501 8.47 -10.77 8.93
CA TYR A 501 7.16 -11.44 8.87
C TYR A 501 7.25 -12.95 8.56
N ASP A 502 8.26 -13.40 7.82
CA ASP A 502 8.41 -14.80 7.39
C ASP A 502 9.68 -15.49 7.88
N SER A 503 10.56 -14.78 8.58
CA SER A 503 11.90 -15.27 8.89
C SER A 503 12.45 -14.65 10.18
N VAL A 504 13.36 -15.39 10.84
CA VAL A 504 14.13 -14.93 12.00
C VAL A 504 15.61 -15.17 11.72
N GLN A 505 16.44 -14.16 11.95
CA GLN A 505 17.89 -14.24 11.85
C GLN A 505 18.53 -13.74 13.15
N GLN A 506 19.57 -14.42 13.63
CA GLN A 506 20.26 -14.08 14.87
C GLN A 506 21.76 -13.99 14.64
N PHE A 507 22.38 -12.99 15.25
CA PHE A 507 23.80 -12.70 15.09
C PHE A 507 24.42 -12.39 16.46
N ASP A 508 25.47 -13.12 16.82
CA ASP A 508 26.25 -12.85 18.03
C ASP A 508 27.39 -11.84 17.74
N GLN A 509 27.88 -11.17 18.78
CA GLN A 509 28.99 -10.21 18.71
C GLN A 509 28.74 -9.02 17.77
N VAL A 510 27.47 -8.68 17.55
CA VAL A 510 27.08 -7.46 16.83
C VAL A 510 27.49 -6.26 17.67
N LYS A 511 28.13 -5.29 17.01
CA LYS A 511 28.55 -4.04 17.65
C LYS A 511 27.59 -2.94 17.29
N ILE A 512 26.99 -2.30 18.29
CA ILE A 512 26.23 -1.06 18.10
C ILE A 512 26.99 0.12 18.70
N LYS A 513 26.83 1.30 18.09
CA LYS A 513 27.27 2.59 18.64
C LYS A 513 26.30 3.67 18.19
N MET A 514 26.26 4.80 18.88
CA MET A 514 25.51 5.96 18.36
C MET A 514 26.14 6.47 17.06
N GLY A 515 25.29 6.74 16.08
CA GLY A 515 25.67 7.29 14.78
C GLY A 515 25.64 8.82 14.75
N GLY A 516 25.94 9.37 13.58
CA GLY A 516 25.78 10.79 13.25
C GLY A 516 26.65 11.78 14.04
N HIS A 517 26.50 13.07 13.72
CA HIS A 517 27.17 14.18 14.41
C HIS A 517 26.15 15.08 15.13
N SER A 518 25.50 15.97 14.39
CA SER A 518 24.47 16.91 14.88
C SER A 518 23.18 16.20 15.32
N SER A 519 22.82 15.09 14.69
CA SER A 519 21.66 14.26 15.05
C SER A 519 21.72 13.74 16.48
N ARG A 520 22.91 13.68 17.09
CA ARG A 520 23.09 13.30 18.50
C ARG A 520 22.63 14.38 19.47
N GLU A 521 22.33 15.62 19.04
CA GLU A 521 21.73 16.63 19.90
C GLU A 521 20.29 16.29 20.31
N TRP A 522 19.60 15.47 19.51
CA TRP A 522 18.24 15.01 19.75
C TRP A 522 18.20 13.93 20.85
N SER A 523 17.03 13.77 21.45
CA SER A 523 16.76 12.73 22.46
C SER A 523 16.56 11.34 21.84
N LYS A 524 16.07 11.28 20.59
CA LYS A 524 16.03 10.07 19.76
C LYS A 524 17.25 10.07 18.85
N VAL A 525 18.21 9.20 19.14
CA VAL A 525 19.54 9.18 18.51
C VAL A 525 19.65 8.10 17.44
N PRO A 526 20.45 8.29 16.37
CA PRO A 526 20.73 7.22 15.42
C PRO A 526 21.67 6.17 16.00
N TYR A 527 21.63 4.96 15.45
CA TYR A 527 22.61 3.91 15.73
C TYR A 527 23.32 3.47 14.46
N ARG A 528 24.58 3.05 14.59
CA ARG A 528 25.27 2.22 13.60
C ARG A 528 25.35 0.80 14.14
N VAL A 529 25.05 -0.16 13.27
CA VAL A 529 25.01 -1.58 13.59
C VAL A 529 26.03 -2.28 12.70
N LYS A 530 26.99 -2.95 13.33
CA LYS A 530 28.04 -3.70 12.65
C LYS A 530 27.95 -5.18 12.97
N ILE A 531 27.56 -5.96 11.97
CA ILE A 531 27.53 -7.43 12.03
C ILE A 531 28.93 -7.93 11.65
N PRO A 532 29.58 -8.74 12.50
CA PRO A 532 30.91 -9.29 12.22
C PRO A 532 30.88 -10.27 11.04
N VAL A 533 31.70 -10.01 10.02
CA VAL A 533 31.82 -10.86 8.82
C VAL A 533 32.32 -12.27 9.18
N ASP A 534 33.27 -12.37 10.12
CA ASP A 534 33.91 -13.64 10.48
C ASP A 534 32.95 -14.67 11.09
N THR A 535 31.96 -14.21 11.88
CA THR A 535 30.98 -15.10 12.52
C THR A 535 29.65 -15.13 11.78
N ALA A 536 29.38 -14.16 10.89
CA ALA A 536 28.19 -14.10 10.06
C ALA A 536 28.56 -13.79 8.59
N PRO A 537 29.14 -14.74 7.84
CA PRO A 537 29.63 -14.52 6.48
C PRO A 537 28.52 -14.29 5.45
N GLN A 538 27.24 -14.45 5.83
CA GLN A 538 26.09 -14.11 5.00
C GLN A 538 25.46 -12.76 5.39
N GLY A 539 25.93 -12.14 6.48
CA GLY A 539 25.38 -10.90 7.04
C GLY A 539 23.88 -10.98 7.27
N LEU A 540 23.25 -9.82 7.41
CA LEU A 540 21.80 -9.69 7.29
C LEU A 540 21.47 -9.46 5.82
N TYR A 541 21.12 -10.53 5.10
CA TYR A 541 20.89 -10.51 3.65
C TYR A 541 22.04 -9.84 2.86
N ARG A 542 23.28 -10.28 3.15
CA ARG A 542 24.54 -9.74 2.59
C ARG A 542 24.77 -8.26 2.91
N ARG A 543 24.43 -7.86 4.13
CA ARG A 543 24.78 -6.55 4.70
C ARG A 543 25.40 -6.72 6.08
N TRP A 544 26.42 -5.92 6.35
CA TRP A 544 27.18 -5.96 7.60
C TRP A 544 27.26 -4.62 8.31
N ASP A 545 27.28 -3.51 7.58
CA ASP A 545 27.31 -2.17 8.16
C ASP A 545 25.99 -1.46 7.83
N LEU A 546 25.17 -1.24 8.86
CA LEU A 546 23.81 -0.68 8.74
C LEU A 546 23.65 0.56 9.62
N LYS A 547 22.77 1.48 9.20
CA LYS A 547 22.35 2.65 9.95
C LYS A 547 20.90 2.49 10.40
N LEU A 548 20.62 2.82 11.66
CA LEU A 548 19.27 3.06 12.17
C LEU A 548 19.05 4.58 12.23
N ARG A 549 18.26 5.08 11.29
CA ARG A 549 17.95 6.51 11.12
C ARG A 549 16.69 6.87 11.92
N PRO A 550 16.77 7.83 12.87
CA PRO A 550 15.71 8.05 13.86
C PRO A 550 14.50 8.84 13.34
N GLY A 551 14.65 9.57 12.23
CA GLY A 551 13.66 10.54 11.77
C GLY A 551 13.36 11.65 12.80
N ALA A 552 14.31 11.96 13.70
CA ALA A 552 14.05 12.91 14.79
C ALA A 552 13.81 14.35 14.28
N THR A 553 14.43 14.71 13.15
CA THR A 553 14.27 16.00 12.47
C THR A 553 13.07 16.02 11.54
N ASP A 554 12.50 14.88 11.14
CA ASP A 554 11.39 14.76 10.20
C ASP A 554 10.16 14.18 10.90
N PRO A 555 9.11 14.96 11.22
CA PRO A 555 7.96 14.42 11.91
C PRO A 555 7.11 13.49 11.04
N THR A 556 7.30 13.49 9.72
CA THR A 556 6.68 12.48 8.85
C THR A 556 7.46 11.16 8.91
N MET A 557 8.75 11.18 9.27
CA MET A 557 9.65 10.03 9.16
C MET A 557 9.66 9.37 7.76
N LEU A 558 9.18 10.07 6.73
CA LEU A 558 9.01 9.58 5.35
C LEU A 558 9.98 10.23 4.37
N ARG A 559 10.50 11.43 4.65
CA ARG A 559 11.23 12.25 3.66
C ARG A 559 12.46 11.53 3.11
N GLU A 560 13.27 10.94 3.99
CA GLU A 560 14.46 10.18 3.61
C GLU A 560 14.08 8.95 2.75
N LYS A 561 13.06 8.17 3.17
CA LYS A 561 12.59 7.00 2.42
C LYS A 561 12.04 7.37 1.03
N VAL A 562 11.32 8.47 0.93
CA VAL A 562 10.77 8.97 -0.33
C VAL A 562 11.88 9.50 -1.25
N TYR A 563 12.91 10.14 -0.68
CA TYR A 563 14.09 10.56 -1.43
C TYR A 563 14.88 9.35 -1.98
N ASP A 564 15.08 8.32 -1.17
CA ASP A 564 15.71 7.05 -1.59
C ASP A 564 14.96 6.39 -2.75
N ASP A 565 13.62 6.38 -2.69
CA ASP A 565 12.78 5.81 -3.74
C ASP A 565 12.88 6.61 -5.05
N LEU A 566 13.02 7.94 -4.96
CA LEU A 566 13.24 8.80 -6.13
C LEU A 566 14.59 8.55 -6.79
N LEU A 567 15.67 8.46 -6.00
CA LEU A 567 17.00 8.13 -6.51
C LEU A 567 17.01 6.78 -7.25
N GLN A 568 16.36 5.77 -6.67
CA GLN A 568 16.21 4.46 -7.29
C GLN A 568 15.40 4.51 -8.59
N ALA A 569 14.31 5.25 -8.63
CA ALA A 569 13.47 5.39 -9.82
C ALA A 569 14.22 6.02 -11.00
N VAL A 570 15.24 6.84 -10.73
CA VAL A 570 16.09 7.47 -11.77
C VAL A 570 17.43 6.77 -11.97
N GLY A 571 17.59 5.56 -11.43
CA GLY A 571 18.80 4.75 -11.61
C GLY A 571 20.05 5.34 -10.98
N VAL A 572 19.91 6.18 -9.94
CA VAL A 572 21.03 6.67 -9.14
C VAL A 572 21.32 5.66 -8.04
N THR A 573 22.59 5.27 -7.96
CA THR A 573 23.06 4.32 -6.94
C THR A 573 23.16 5.01 -5.59
N ALA A 574 22.28 4.64 -4.66
CA ALA A 574 22.20 5.22 -3.33
C ALA A 574 21.89 4.16 -2.27
N ALA A 575 21.94 4.55 -1.00
CA ALA A 575 21.46 3.72 0.09
C ALA A 575 19.99 3.31 -0.14
N LYS A 576 19.62 2.13 0.35
CA LYS A 576 18.24 1.68 0.42
C LYS A 576 17.81 1.63 1.87
N GLY A 577 16.51 1.82 2.11
CA GLY A 577 15.95 1.84 3.46
C GLY A 577 14.67 1.03 3.61
N THR A 578 14.45 0.45 4.79
CA THR A 578 13.19 -0.16 5.24
C THR A 578 12.90 0.21 6.69
N TYR A 579 11.68 0.04 7.18
CA TYR A 579 11.36 0.38 8.56
C TYR A 579 11.54 -0.80 9.52
N VAL A 580 12.04 -0.51 10.72
CA VAL A 580 12.16 -1.49 11.80
C VAL A 580 11.69 -0.91 13.14
N ARG A 581 11.11 -1.77 13.97
CA ARG A 581 10.92 -1.49 15.40
C ARG A 581 12.16 -1.95 16.14
N PHE A 582 12.81 -1.04 16.86
CA PHE A 582 14.05 -1.34 17.54
C PHE A 582 13.86 -1.46 19.06
N TYR A 583 14.41 -2.52 19.63
CA TYR A 583 14.40 -2.83 21.06
C TYR A 583 15.84 -3.08 21.55
N ILE A 584 16.16 -2.62 22.76
CA ILE A 584 17.40 -2.93 23.47
C ILE A 584 17.05 -3.52 24.84
N ASN A 585 17.50 -4.73 25.15
CA ASN A 585 17.20 -5.44 26.41
C ASN A 585 15.72 -5.39 26.75
N ASP A 586 14.88 -5.85 25.81
CA ASP A 586 13.42 -5.77 25.84
C ASP A 586 12.83 -4.34 25.92
N THR A 587 13.62 -3.28 26.05
CA THR A 587 13.10 -1.91 26.12
C THR A 587 12.87 -1.34 24.72
N PRO A 588 11.66 -0.83 24.40
CA PRO A 588 11.37 -0.22 23.11
C PRO A 588 12.16 1.07 22.93
N VAL A 589 12.95 1.15 21.86
CA VAL A 589 13.73 2.34 21.49
C VAL A 589 12.95 3.20 20.50
N GLY A 590 12.21 2.56 19.59
CA GLY A 590 11.32 3.25 18.65
C GLY A 590 11.29 2.70 17.23
N LEU A 591 10.59 3.41 16.36
CA LEU A 591 10.57 3.18 14.92
C LEU A 591 11.80 3.83 14.29
N TYR A 592 12.54 3.09 13.46
CA TYR A 592 13.71 3.58 12.73
C TYR A 592 13.60 3.22 11.25
N LEU A 593 14.16 4.06 10.39
CA LEU A 593 14.50 3.67 9.02
C LEU A 593 15.86 2.97 9.07
N LEU A 594 15.86 1.65 8.87
CA LEU A 594 17.07 0.85 8.67
C LEU A 594 17.58 1.07 7.26
N ALA A 595 18.78 1.60 7.12
CA ALA A 595 19.40 1.91 5.83
C ALA A 595 20.81 1.31 5.71
N ASP A 596 21.25 1.10 4.47
CA ASP A 596 22.66 0.82 4.18
C ASP A 596 23.57 1.97 4.68
N ASP A 597 24.74 1.65 5.23
CA ASP A 597 25.81 2.67 5.38
C ASP A 597 26.48 2.85 4.02
N SER A 598 26.00 3.81 3.22
CA SER A 598 26.52 4.09 1.87
C SER A 598 28.00 4.49 1.83
N ALA A 599 28.59 4.83 3.00
CA ALA A 599 30.01 5.10 3.18
C ALA A 599 30.82 3.86 3.64
N SER A 600 30.33 2.65 3.41
CA SER A 600 30.96 1.40 3.87
C SER A 600 31.32 0.43 2.74
N ASP A 601 32.35 -0.37 2.99
CA ASP A 601 32.72 -1.52 2.16
C ASP A 601 31.55 -2.49 1.95
N SER A 602 30.70 -2.69 2.96
CA SER A 602 29.51 -3.54 2.87
C SER A 602 28.59 -3.07 1.74
N PHE A 603 28.33 -1.76 1.67
CA PHE A 603 27.52 -1.18 0.60
C PHE A 603 28.22 -1.26 -0.76
N ILE A 604 29.51 -0.90 -0.83
CA ILE A 604 30.25 -0.91 -2.09
C ILE A 604 30.35 -2.33 -2.69
N ARG A 605 30.68 -3.33 -1.87
CA ARG A 605 30.81 -4.74 -2.32
C ARG A 605 29.51 -5.29 -2.86
N GLU A 606 28.40 -5.07 -2.16
CA GLU A 606 27.12 -5.52 -2.72
C GLU A 606 26.82 -4.72 -4.00
N THR A 607 26.82 -3.39 -3.90
CA THR A 607 26.17 -2.53 -4.88
C THR A 607 26.95 -2.44 -6.20
N PHE A 608 28.28 -2.40 -6.14
CA PHE A 608 29.13 -2.27 -7.32
C PHE A 608 29.74 -3.61 -7.77
N HIS A 609 29.81 -4.60 -6.88
CA HIS A 609 30.54 -5.85 -7.13
C HIS A 609 29.74 -7.13 -6.92
N GLN A 610 28.41 -7.04 -6.92
CA GLN A 610 27.49 -8.19 -6.84
C GLN A 610 27.71 -9.06 -5.59
N GLY A 611 28.23 -8.45 -4.52
CA GLY A 611 28.52 -9.13 -3.25
C GLY A 611 29.81 -9.98 -3.27
N ASN A 612 30.71 -9.78 -4.24
CA ASN A 612 31.98 -10.51 -4.29
C ASN A 612 32.88 -10.14 -3.10
N PRO A 613 33.17 -11.08 -2.17
CA PRO A 613 33.98 -10.79 -1.00
C PRO A 613 35.48 -10.62 -1.31
N ASN A 614 35.94 -11.10 -2.47
CA ASN A 614 37.36 -11.13 -2.84
C ASN A 614 37.74 -10.00 -3.81
N VAL A 615 36.82 -9.10 -4.13
CA VAL A 615 37.11 -7.98 -5.04
C VAL A 615 38.01 -6.96 -4.36
N ALA A 616 39.03 -6.49 -5.08
CA ALA A 616 39.78 -5.31 -4.71
C ALA A 616 38.88 -4.09 -4.90
N LEU A 617 38.67 -3.32 -3.83
CA LEU A 617 37.89 -2.09 -3.91
C LEU A 617 38.75 -0.99 -4.51
N GLY A 618 38.16 -0.16 -5.38
CA GLY A 618 38.80 1.06 -5.83
C GLY A 618 38.80 2.16 -4.78
N GLU A 619 39.36 3.30 -5.15
CA GLU A 619 39.46 4.49 -4.30
C GLU A 619 38.08 4.94 -3.85
N PHE A 620 37.96 5.28 -2.57
CA PHE A 620 36.70 5.70 -1.98
C PHE A 620 36.90 6.89 -1.06
N VAL A 621 36.31 8.03 -1.41
CA VAL A 621 36.47 9.28 -0.67
C VAL A 621 35.11 9.89 -0.35
N GLN A 622 34.85 10.15 0.93
CA GLN A 622 33.64 10.83 1.38
C GLN A 622 33.90 12.33 1.48
N GLY A 623 33.01 13.15 0.92
CA GLY A 623 32.98 14.59 1.20
C GLY A 623 32.21 14.85 2.49
N ASP A 624 32.85 15.46 3.48
CA ASP A 624 32.26 15.73 4.80
C ASP A 624 32.65 17.13 5.30
N ALA A 625 31.97 18.18 4.83
CA ALA A 625 32.16 19.51 5.42
C ALA A 625 31.01 20.45 5.03
N GLY A 626 30.13 20.76 5.98
CA GLY A 626 28.85 21.44 5.73
C GLY A 626 28.72 22.89 6.19
N LYS A 627 29.71 23.53 6.85
CA LYS A 627 29.60 24.95 7.29
C LYS A 627 30.96 25.68 7.41
N GLY A 628 31.02 26.92 6.94
CA GLY A 628 32.19 27.83 7.06
C GLY A 628 33.17 27.67 5.90
N ASP A 629 34.44 28.07 6.06
CA ASP A 629 35.47 28.05 4.99
C ASP A 629 35.82 26.64 4.45
N TYR A 630 35.19 25.58 4.97
CA TYR A 630 35.51 24.18 4.72
C TYR A 630 34.29 23.50 4.07
N ALA A 631 34.41 23.11 2.80
CA ALA A 631 33.41 22.34 2.08
C ALA A 631 34.04 21.44 1.05
N ALA A 632 33.47 20.24 0.86
CA ALA A 632 33.92 19.28 -0.14
C ALA A 632 33.36 19.67 -1.53
N ASN A 633 33.71 20.87 -1.98
CA ASN A 633 33.15 21.52 -3.18
C ASN A 633 33.86 21.14 -4.49
N LEU A 634 34.81 20.19 -4.46
CA LEU A 634 35.64 19.77 -5.59
C LEU A 634 36.50 20.88 -6.21
N GLY A 635 36.86 21.90 -5.42
CA GLY A 635 37.80 22.95 -5.83
C GLY A 635 39.26 22.52 -5.72
N PHE A 636 40.07 22.85 -6.72
CA PHE A 636 41.52 22.61 -6.69
C PHE A 636 42.25 23.67 -5.84
N LEU A 637 42.91 23.26 -4.76
CA LEU A 637 43.66 24.14 -3.85
C LEU A 637 45.19 24.03 -3.99
N GLY A 638 45.67 22.90 -4.50
CA GLY A 638 47.10 22.61 -4.68
C GLY A 638 47.34 21.21 -5.23
N GLU A 639 48.59 20.92 -5.58
CA GLU A 639 49.02 19.64 -6.19
C GLU A 639 49.27 18.52 -5.16
N THR A 640 49.23 18.83 -3.86
CA THR A 640 49.57 17.90 -2.78
C THR A 640 48.47 17.88 -1.71
N GLU A 641 48.42 16.79 -0.95
CA GLU A 641 47.40 16.56 0.09
C GLU A 641 47.42 17.67 1.16
N GLU A 642 48.57 18.26 1.47
CA GLU A 642 48.72 19.32 2.47
C GLU A 642 47.99 20.62 2.12
N ALA A 643 47.54 20.78 0.86
CA ALA A 643 46.72 21.91 0.44
C ALA A 643 45.24 21.79 0.87
N TYR A 644 44.83 20.61 1.34
CA TYR A 644 43.45 20.29 1.71
C TYR A 644 43.36 20.01 3.21
N ASP A 645 42.30 20.51 3.85
CA ASP A 645 42.06 20.24 5.28
C ASP A 645 41.57 18.79 5.44
N ASP A 646 42.17 18.07 6.40
CA ASP A 646 41.93 16.64 6.67
C ASP A 646 40.49 16.34 7.10
N LYS A 647 39.68 17.36 7.39
CA LYS A 647 38.26 17.22 7.72
C LYS A 647 37.36 17.29 6.51
N VAL A 648 37.83 17.72 5.33
CA VAL A 648 36.95 17.96 4.17
C VAL A 648 36.69 16.68 3.37
N TYR A 649 37.74 15.91 3.11
CA TYR A 649 37.67 14.66 2.36
C TYR A 649 38.17 13.50 3.24
N ASP A 650 37.27 12.59 3.60
CA ASP A 650 37.57 11.42 4.43
C ASP A 650 37.74 10.18 3.54
N VAL A 651 38.98 9.71 3.41
CA VAL A 651 39.32 8.53 2.61
C VAL A 651 38.92 7.24 3.34
N LYS A 652 38.14 6.40 2.67
CA LYS A 652 37.45 5.23 3.24
C LYS A 652 38.13 3.89 3.00
N ILE A 653 39.38 3.90 2.54
CA ILE A 653 40.17 2.69 2.30
C ILE A 653 41.27 2.53 3.36
N ASP A 654 41.62 1.28 3.64
CA ASP A 654 42.62 0.91 4.65
C ASP A 654 44.03 0.94 4.04
N GLY A 655 44.98 1.64 4.68
CA GLY A 655 46.39 1.66 4.26
C GLY A 655 46.90 3.08 3.98
N PRO A 656 48.04 3.52 4.55
CA PRO A 656 48.57 4.87 4.31
C PRO A 656 48.91 5.14 2.84
N ASP A 657 49.52 4.17 2.15
CA ASP A 657 49.88 4.32 0.72
C ASP A 657 48.62 4.42 -0.14
N ASP A 658 47.62 3.56 0.11
CA ASP A 658 46.34 3.60 -0.58
C ASP A 658 45.59 4.93 -0.34
N GLN A 659 45.67 5.48 0.88
CA GLN A 659 45.08 6.78 1.20
C GLN A 659 45.71 7.94 0.42
N SER A 660 47.04 7.97 0.35
CA SER A 660 47.76 8.98 -0.45
C SER A 660 47.45 8.85 -1.94
N ASP A 661 47.35 7.62 -2.47
CA ASP A 661 46.99 7.39 -3.87
C ASP A 661 45.56 7.87 -4.19
N ALA A 662 44.59 7.58 -3.30
CA ALA A 662 43.21 8.06 -3.47
C ALA A 662 43.11 9.59 -3.45
N MET A 663 43.85 10.27 -2.57
CA MET A 663 43.90 11.73 -2.57
C MET A 663 44.59 12.29 -3.80
N ALA A 664 45.67 11.68 -4.28
CA ALA A 664 46.35 12.11 -5.51
C ALA A 664 45.44 12.02 -6.75
N SER A 665 44.67 10.94 -6.86
CA SER A 665 43.65 10.77 -7.91
C SER A 665 42.53 11.81 -7.80
N LEU A 666 42.04 12.08 -6.59
CA LEU A 666 41.02 13.10 -6.35
C LEU A 666 41.53 14.52 -6.70
N ILE A 667 42.76 14.85 -6.32
CA ILE A 667 43.41 16.13 -6.67
C ILE A 667 43.53 16.28 -8.18
N SER A 668 43.90 15.20 -8.88
CA SER A 668 43.97 15.18 -10.35
C SER A 668 42.60 15.46 -10.98
N PHE A 669 41.53 14.91 -10.42
CA PHE A 669 40.17 15.18 -10.86
C PHE A 669 39.75 16.64 -10.60
N MET A 670 40.06 17.19 -9.42
CA MET A 670 39.80 18.61 -9.12
C MET A 670 40.59 19.55 -10.05
N LYS A 671 41.82 19.17 -10.40
CA LYS A 671 42.64 19.91 -11.38
C LYS A 671 41.99 19.91 -12.76
N PHE A 672 41.46 18.77 -13.19
CA PHE A 672 40.67 18.69 -14.42
C PHE A 672 39.42 19.57 -14.36
N ILE A 673 38.66 19.56 -13.26
CA ILE A 673 37.50 20.45 -13.07
C ILE A 673 37.94 21.93 -13.20
N ARG A 674 39.04 22.33 -12.55
CA ARG A 674 39.56 23.70 -12.64
C ARG A 674 39.97 24.09 -14.08
N ASP A 675 40.62 23.18 -14.80
CA ASP A 675 41.17 23.45 -16.13
C ASP A 675 40.14 23.32 -17.25
N TYR A 676 38.99 22.70 -16.98
CA TYR A 676 37.89 22.60 -17.90
C TYR A 676 37.33 23.98 -18.25
N ASN A 677 37.23 24.28 -19.56
CA ASN A 677 36.69 25.54 -20.05
C ASN A 677 35.40 25.31 -20.87
N PRO A 678 34.21 25.59 -20.28
CA PRO A 678 32.91 25.39 -20.93
C PRO A 678 32.76 26.14 -22.26
N GLN A 679 33.52 27.22 -22.48
CA GLN A 679 33.43 28.05 -23.69
C GLN A 679 34.22 27.49 -24.89
N THR A 680 35.04 26.46 -24.67
CA THR A 680 35.95 25.91 -25.70
C THR A 680 35.57 24.51 -26.16
N VAL A 681 34.66 23.84 -25.45
CA VAL A 681 34.21 22.49 -25.78
C VAL A 681 33.12 22.51 -26.86
N PRO A 682 33.00 21.46 -27.70
CA PRO A 682 31.95 21.39 -28.71
C PRO A 682 30.57 21.30 -28.06
N ASP A 683 29.57 21.99 -28.60
CA ASP A 683 28.17 21.87 -28.14
C ASP A 683 27.52 20.57 -28.68
N SER A 684 27.99 19.41 -28.20
CA SER A 684 27.56 18.09 -28.65
C SER A 684 27.88 17.00 -27.62
N GLU A 685 27.42 15.78 -27.86
CA GLU A 685 27.67 14.61 -27.01
C GLU A 685 29.15 14.29 -26.75
N LYS A 686 30.06 14.78 -27.60
CA LYS A 686 31.51 14.68 -27.42
C LYS A 686 32.01 15.27 -26.10
N VAL A 687 31.24 16.16 -25.47
CA VAL A 687 31.55 16.61 -24.11
C VAL A 687 31.59 15.43 -23.15
N LEU A 688 30.70 14.45 -23.27
CA LEU A 688 30.68 13.29 -22.40
C LEU A 688 31.97 12.47 -22.51
N GLU A 689 32.54 12.33 -23.71
CA GLU A 689 33.84 11.66 -23.93
C GLU A 689 34.99 12.36 -23.18
N LEU A 690 34.92 13.67 -22.99
CA LEU A 690 35.93 14.43 -22.22
C LEU A 690 35.84 14.18 -20.72
N TRP A 691 34.62 13.97 -20.20
CA TRP A 691 34.37 13.70 -18.79
C TRP A 691 34.48 12.21 -18.44
N GLU A 692 34.34 11.35 -19.44
CA GLU A 692 34.31 9.89 -19.30
C GLU A 692 35.54 9.32 -18.56
N PRO A 693 36.78 9.80 -18.71
CA PRO A 693 37.91 9.26 -17.94
C PRO A 693 37.84 9.58 -16.43
N TRP A 694 36.95 10.48 -16.02
CA TRP A 694 36.95 11.04 -14.68
C TRP A 694 35.71 10.65 -13.88
N ILE A 695 34.51 10.79 -14.45
CA ILE A 695 33.25 10.60 -13.73
C ILE A 695 32.15 10.10 -14.68
N ASP A 696 31.26 9.24 -14.17
CA ASP A 696 30.00 8.96 -14.86
C ASP A 696 29.08 10.20 -14.76
N MET A 697 29.22 11.08 -15.75
CA MET A 697 28.48 12.33 -15.82
C MET A 697 26.97 12.12 -15.90
N ILE A 698 26.49 11.04 -16.51
CA ILE A 698 25.04 10.77 -16.63
C ILE A 698 24.45 10.44 -15.27
N SER A 699 25.11 9.59 -14.49
CA SER A 699 24.70 9.26 -13.12
C SER A 699 24.71 10.50 -12.23
N TYR A 700 25.74 11.34 -12.35
CA TYR A 700 25.82 12.61 -11.63
C TYR A 700 24.68 13.56 -12.01
N LEU A 701 24.38 13.76 -13.30
CA LEU A 701 23.29 14.64 -13.75
C LEU A 701 21.91 14.18 -13.26
N ARG A 702 21.69 12.86 -13.15
CA ARG A 702 20.48 12.30 -12.55
C ARG A 702 20.39 12.58 -11.05
N GLN A 703 21.48 12.39 -10.30
CA GLN A 703 21.55 12.75 -8.87
C GLN A 703 21.28 14.24 -8.68
N ALA A 704 21.94 15.08 -9.45
CA ALA A 704 21.77 16.52 -9.54
C ALA A 704 20.32 16.96 -9.75
N ALA A 705 19.58 16.26 -10.62
CA ALA A 705 18.16 16.56 -10.83
C ALA A 705 17.33 16.24 -9.58
N ILE A 706 17.63 15.14 -8.88
CA ILE A 706 16.95 14.77 -7.63
C ILE A 706 17.29 15.73 -6.49
N GLU A 707 18.54 16.21 -6.39
CA GLU A 707 18.93 17.24 -5.41
C GLU A 707 18.10 18.51 -5.59
N TRP A 708 17.88 18.96 -6.83
CA TRP A 708 16.98 20.07 -7.10
C TRP A 708 15.52 19.74 -6.77
N ILE A 709 14.99 18.60 -7.24
CA ILE A 709 13.58 18.19 -7.04
C ILE A 709 13.26 18.04 -5.54
N GLY A 710 14.11 17.39 -4.78
CA GLY A 710 13.94 17.24 -3.33
C GLY A 710 14.39 18.45 -2.52
N GLY A 711 15.02 19.45 -3.15
CA GLY A 711 15.58 20.62 -2.46
C GLY A 711 16.66 20.24 -1.45
N ASN A 712 17.49 19.26 -1.79
CA ASN A 712 18.59 18.80 -0.94
C ASN A 712 19.71 19.84 -0.95
N TRP A 713 19.60 20.83 -0.07
CA TRP A 713 20.55 21.92 0.06
C TRP A 713 21.86 21.49 0.76
N ASP A 714 21.89 20.35 1.44
CA ASP A 714 23.10 19.82 2.10
C ASP A 714 23.84 18.80 1.22
N GLY A 715 23.44 18.66 -0.05
CA GLY A 715 24.05 17.75 -1.03
C GLY A 715 25.29 18.30 -1.72
N ILE A 716 25.82 17.53 -2.69
CA ILE A 716 27.04 17.87 -3.42
C ILE A 716 26.91 19.19 -4.17
N GLN A 717 25.75 19.46 -4.80
CA GLN A 717 25.61 20.64 -5.65
C GLN A 717 25.68 21.93 -4.83
N TYR A 718 24.93 21.98 -3.73
CA TYR A 718 24.61 23.22 -3.03
C TYR A 718 25.60 23.53 -1.90
N SER A 719 25.88 22.58 -1.01
CA SER A 719 26.81 22.81 0.12
C SER A 719 28.13 22.06 -0.03
N GLY A 720 28.26 21.15 -1.00
CA GLY A 720 29.44 20.31 -1.13
C GLY A 720 29.57 19.34 0.04
N ASN A 721 28.46 18.72 0.45
CA ASN A 721 28.38 17.82 1.60
C ASN A 721 27.49 16.60 1.27
N ASN A 722 27.43 15.63 2.19
CA ASN A 722 26.57 14.43 2.11
C ASN A 722 26.70 13.64 0.80
N TYR A 723 27.94 13.42 0.34
CA TYR A 723 28.22 12.55 -0.79
C TYR A 723 29.53 11.78 -0.58
N ALA A 724 29.74 10.75 -1.40
CA ALA A 724 31.05 10.17 -1.61
C ALA A 724 31.32 9.92 -3.10
N LEU A 725 32.59 9.75 -3.43
CA LEU A 725 33.09 9.38 -4.75
C LEU A 725 33.74 8.02 -4.65
N TYR A 726 33.19 7.05 -5.38
CA TYR A 726 33.78 5.74 -5.53
C TYR A 726 34.36 5.58 -6.93
N ARG A 727 35.68 5.37 -7.03
CA ARG A 727 36.33 5.12 -8.32
C ARG A 727 36.20 3.64 -8.67
N VAL A 728 35.36 3.34 -9.65
CA VAL A 728 35.02 1.95 -10.01
C VAL A 728 36.20 1.31 -10.73
N PRO A 729 36.83 0.23 -10.20
CA PRO A 729 38.05 -0.35 -10.79
C PRO A 729 37.92 -0.78 -12.26
N SER A 730 36.74 -1.21 -12.70
CA SER A 730 36.53 -1.71 -14.06
C SER A 730 36.43 -0.60 -15.11
N THR A 731 36.08 0.62 -14.72
CA THR A 731 35.94 1.77 -15.63
C THR A 731 36.94 2.89 -15.33
N GLU A 732 37.57 2.86 -14.15
CA GLU A 732 38.39 3.92 -13.58
C GLU A 732 37.67 5.27 -13.38
N GLN A 733 36.34 5.27 -13.46
CA GLN A 733 35.47 6.44 -13.32
C GLN A 733 35.02 6.62 -11.88
N TYR A 734 34.93 7.87 -11.42
CA TYR A 734 34.19 8.19 -10.22
C TYR A 734 32.68 8.00 -10.45
N MET A 735 32.03 7.37 -9.47
CA MET A 735 30.60 7.33 -9.29
C MET A 735 30.27 8.14 -8.03
N ALA A 736 29.45 9.18 -8.19
CA ALA A 736 28.93 9.92 -7.05
C ALA A 736 27.85 9.11 -6.34
N ILE A 737 27.95 9.04 -5.01
CA ILE A 737 27.03 8.32 -4.13
C ILE A 737 26.42 9.37 -3.19
N PRO A 738 25.12 9.72 -3.37
CA PRO A 738 24.43 10.64 -2.47
C PRO A 738 24.19 9.99 -1.10
N MET A 739 24.17 10.79 -0.03
CA MET A 739 24.03 10.32 1.35
C MET A 739 23.11 11.22 2.19
N ASP A 740 22.66 10.70 3.34
CA ASP A 740 21.98 11.42 4.45
C ASP A 740 20.91 12.45 4.01
N PHE A 741 19.67 11.98 3.78
CA PHE A 741 18.59 12.78 3.15
C PHE A 741 17.54 13.34 4.12
N ASP A 742 17.88 13.54 5.39
CA ASP A 742 16.91 14.02 6.38
C ASP A 742 16.49 15.49 6.19
N PHE A 743 17.32 16.31 5.51
CA PHE A 743 17.01 17.70 5.16
C PHE A 743 16.57 17.85 3.70
N THR A 744 15.45 17.22 3.37
CA THR A 744 14.84 17.25 2.04
C THR A 744 13.36 17.60 2.12
N PHE A 745 12.73 17.91 0.99
CA PHE A 745 11.30 18.22 0.88
C PHE A 745 10.82 19.27 1.89
N GLY A 746 11.57 20.37 1.99
CA GLY A 746 11.24 21.50 2.85
C GLY A 746 11.59 21.35 4.33
N ASN A 747 12.13 20.19 4.74
CA ASN A 747 12.59 19.99 6.12
C ASN A 747 13.95 20.65 6.35
N GLY A 748 14.08 21.42 7.42
CA GLY A 748 15.32 22.09 7.82
C GLY A 748 15.70 23.32 7.01
N LEU A 749 14.80 23.87 6.19
CA LEU A 749 15.14 25.04 5.38
C LEU A 749 15.36 26.28 6.24
N GLU A 750 16.48 26.95 6.01
CA GLU A 750 16.74 28.29 6.55
C GLU A 750 15.87 29.34 5.81
N GLU A 751 15.65 30.52 6.41
CA GLU A 751 14.74 31.54 5.86
C GLU A 751 15.14 31.98 4.45
N ASP A 752 16.45 32.08 4.19
CA ASP A 752 17.03 32.40 2.89
C ASP A 752 16.89 31.27 1.87
N GLN A 753 16.62 30.03 2.30
CA GLN A 753 16.49 28.85 1.44
C GLN A 753 15.03 28.55 1.03
N GLN A 754 14.04 29.28 1.55
CA GLN A 754 12.63 29.02 1.24
C GLN A 754 12.29 29.19 -0.25
N HIS A 755 13.08 29.98 -0.98
CA HIS A 755 12.93 30.16 -2.42
C HIS A 755 13.15 28.84 -3.20
N LEU A 756 13.82 27.83 -2.62
CA LEU A 756 14.03 26.52 -3.23
C LEU A 756 12.72 25.79 -3.59
N LEU A 757 11.60 26.14 -2.94
CA LEU A 757 10.30 25.56 -3.26
C LEU A 757 9.77 26.02 -4.64
N THR A 758 9.96 27.28 -4.99
CA THR A 758 9.28 27.92 -6.14
C THR A 758 10.20 28.58 -7.16
N GLY A 759 11.50 28.65 -6.86
CA GLY A 759 12.53 29.24 -7.70
C GLY A 759 12.91 28.38 -8.92
N LYS A 760 14.00 28.78 -9.57
CA LYS A 760 14.53 28.12 -10.78
C LYS A 760 15.74 27.26 -10.47
N TRP A 761 15.91 26.17 -11.21
CA TRP A 761 17.05 25.27 -11.00
C TRP A 761 18.37 25.99 -11.27
N SER A 762 18.40 26.91 -12.24
CA SER A 762 19.59 27.68 -12.60
C SER A 762 20.07 28.62 -11.49
N GLN A 763 19.18 28.93 -10.54
CA GLN A 763 19.46 29.78 -9.38
C GLN A 763 19.83 28.95 -8.15
N PHE A 764 19.82 27.62 -8.26
CA PHE A 764 19.98 26.73 -7.11
C PHE A 764 21.23 27.06 -6.32
N THR A 765 22.36 27.40 -6.94
CA THR A 765 23.60 27.74 -6.21
C THR A 765 23.98 29.21 -6.26
N GLN A 766 23.14 30.08 -6.84
CA GLN A 766 23.51 31.45 -7.24
C GLN A 766 23.96 32.33 -6.07
N ASP A 767 23.30 32.23 -4.91
CA ASP A 767 23.55 33.08 -3.75
C ASP A 767 24.43 32.41 -2.68
N ARG A 768 25.00 31.23 -2.98
CA ARG A 768 25.86 30.50 -2.04
C ARG A 768 27.33 30.79 -2.28
N ILE A 769 28.00 31.25 -1.22
CA ILE A 769 29.45 31.47 -1.19
C ILE A 769 30.22 30.16 -1.49
N ILE A 770 29.64 29.03 -1.08
CA ILE A 770 30.22 27.71 -1.23
C ILE A 770 29.23 26.86 -2.01
N HIS A 771 29.70 26.30 -3.13
CA HIS A 771 28.95 25.42 -4.01
C HIS A 771 29.94 24.59 -4.83
N SER A 772 29.47 23.52 -5.47
CA SER A 772 30.34 22.60 -6.22
C SER A 772 30.91 23.22 -7.50
N TYR A 773 32.25 23.22 -7.65
CA TYR A 773 32.93 23.64 -8.88
C TYR A 773 32.60 22.75 -10.08
N LEU A 774 32.34 21.45 -9.83
CA LEU A 774 31.83 20.53 -10.86
C LEU A 774 30.49 21.03 -11.41
N TRP A 775 29.57 21.41 -10.53
CA TRP A 775 28.26 21.93 -10.91
C TRP A 775 28.34 23.24 -11.68
N GLU A 776 29.22 24.16 -11.28
CA GLU A 776 29.42 25.44 -11.98
C GLU A 776 29.84 25.25 -13.45
N ASN A 777 30.72 24.28 -13.72
CA ASN A 777 31.13 23.94 -15.07
C ASN A 777 29.99 23.34 -15.89
N ILE A 778 29.18 22.48 -15.28
CA ILE A 778 28.01 21.87 -15.93
C ILE A 778 27.01 22.95 -16.34
N ARG A 779 26.68 23.87 -15.43
CA ARG A 779 25.72 24.97 -15.70
C ARG A 779 26.16 25.94 -16.79
N GLN A 780 27.45 25.96 -17.12
CA GLN A 780 28.01 26.81 -18.17
C GLN A 780 28.26 26.07 -19.48
N THR A 781 28.06 24.75 -19.52
CA THR A 781 28.29 23.92 -20.71
C THR A 781 26.97 23.68 -21.44
N PRO A 782 26.72 24.27 -22.63
CA PRO A 782 25.40 24.25 -23.26
C PRO A 782 24.80 22.85 -23.47
N TYR A 783 25.61 21.88 -23.92
CA TYR A 783 25.15 20.50 -24.10
C TYR A 783 24.72 19.85 -22.78
N LEU A 784 25.51 20.02 -21.70
CA LEU A 784 25.20 19.42 -20.39
C LEU A 784 23.99 20.10 -19.74
N VAL A 785 23.78 21.40 -19.97
CA VAL A 785 22.56 22.11 -19.56
C VAL A 785 21.33 21.51 -20.21
N ARG A 786 21.33 21.34 -21.55
CA ARG A 786 20.18 20.73 -22.24
C ARG A 786 19.92 19.30 -21.79
N LEU A 787 20.98 18.53 -21.54
CA LEU A 787 20.85 17.18 -21.01
C LEU A 787 20.26 17.16 -19.59
N TYR A 788 20.72 18.05 -18.71
CA TYR A 788 20.16 18.22 -17.37
C TYR A 788 18.68 18.62 -17.42
N GLU A 789 18.33 19.61 -18.24
CA GLU A 789 16.94 20.07 -18.40
C GLU A 789 16.02 18.96 -18.93
N SER A 790 16.50 18.16 -19.89
CA SER A 790 15.76 16.98 -20.38
C SER A 790 15.54 15.96 -19.26
N ILE A 791 16.59 15.63 -18.49
CA ILE A 791 16.47 14.71 -17.35
C ILE A 791 15.48 15.27 -16.33
N LEU A 792 15.58 16.56 -15.99
CA LEU A 792 14.72 17.22 -15.03
C LEU A 792 13.25 17.19 -15.47
N ALA A 793 12.96 17.49 -16.74
CA ALA A 793 11.62 17.41 -17.31
C ALA A 793 11.06 15.99 -17.27
N ASP A 794 11.85 15.00 -17.69
CA ASP A 794 11.43 13.60 -17.73
C ASP A 794 11.13 13.05 -16.34
N VAL A 795 11.99 13.33 -15.36
CA VAL A 795 11.77 12.94 -13.96
C VAL A 795 10.54 13.64 -13.40
N ASN A 796 10.39 14.94 -13.64
CA ASN A 796 9.26 15.71 -13.13
C ASN A 796 7.93 15.20 -13.68
N GLN A 797 7.86 14.89 -14.97
CA GLN A 797 6.64 14.41 -15.60
C GLN A 797 6.34 12.94 -15.26
N ASN A 798 7.37 12.08 -15.24
CA ASN A 798 7.17 10.63 -15.19
C ASN A 798 7.37 10.02 -13.81
N VAL A 799 7.97 10.71 -12.85
CA VAL A 799 8.27 10.13 -11.52
C VAL A 799 7.81 11.05 -10.39
N SER A 800 8.33 12.28 -10.32
CA SER A 800 8.10 13.18 -9.18
C SER A 800 6.81 14.01 -9.27
N ASN A 801 5.91 13.70 -10.21
CA ASN A 801 4.62 14.38 -10.30
C ASN A 801 3.73 14.07 -9.08
N PRO A 802 2.80 14.97 -8.73
CA PRO A 802 1.99 14.83 -7.52
C PRO A 802 1.16 13.55 -7.45
N GLN A 803 0.65 13.04 -8.58
CA GLN A 803 -0.15 11.81 -8.55
C GLN A 803 0.70 10.63 -8.07
N LYS A 804 1.84 10.38 -8.73
CA LYS A 804 2.70 9.23 -8.44
C LYS A 804 3.36 9.35 -7.06
N MET A 805 3.83 10.54 -6.71
CA MET A 805 4.45 10.81 -5.42
C MET A 805 3.44 10.68 -4.27
N ASN A 806 2.23 11.24 -4.42
CA ASN A 806 1.23 11.17 -3.35
C ASN A 806 0.73 9.74 -3.15
N ASP A 807 0.51 8.96 -4.21
CA ASP A 807 0.15 7.55 -4.12
C ASP A 807 1.21 6.79 -3.29
N ARG A 808 2.50 7.07 -3.54
CA ARG A 808 3.61 6.49 -2.78
C ARG A 808 3.65 6.95 -1.31
N ILE A 809 3.52 8.25 -1.08
CA ILE A 809 3.52 8.85 0.27
C ILE A 809 2.36 8.30 1.10
N ASP A 810 1.15 8.22 0.54
CA ASP A 810 -0.04 7.73 1.23
C ASP A 810 0.07 6.25 1.58
N ALA A 811 0.63 5.44 0.68
CA ALA A 811 0.90 4.04 0.92
C ALA A 811 1.91 3.83 2.08
N LEU A 812 3.02 4.58 2.09
CA LEU A 812 4.00 4.52 3.18
C LEU A 812 3.45 5.09 4.49
N ALA A 813 2.66 6.16 4.44
CA ALA A 813 2.01 6.75 5.61
C ALA A 813 1.03 5.76 6.26
N TYR A 814 0.19 5.11 5.46
CA TYR A 814 -0.67 4.03 5.93
C TYR A 814 0.13 2.89 6.57
N MET A 815 1.27 2.55 5.96
CA MET A 815 2.18 1.54 6.49
C MET A 815 2.71 1.93 7.88
N ILE A 816 3.21 3.16 8.10
CA ILE A 816 3.95 3.48 9.34
C ILE A 816 3.13 4.20 10.42
N GLN A 817 1.92 4.71 10.13
CA GLN A 817 1.17 5.59 11.03
C GLN A 817 1.05 5.03 12.47
N HIS A 818 0.73 3.75 12.60
CA HIS A 818 0.59 3.11 13.91
C HIS A 818 1.92 3.13 14.69
N ASP A 819 3.03 2.80 14.03
CA ASP A 819 4.35 2.76 14.65
C ASP A 819 4.92 4.15 14.93
N VAL A 820 4.56 5.15 14.13
CA VAL A 820 4.91 6.55 14.41
C VAL A 820 4.21 7.02 15.69
N ASN A 821 2.93 6.69 15.86
CA ASN A 821 2.21 7.02 17.10
C ASN A 821 2.79 6.29 18.31
N TRP A 822 3.10 5.00 18.16
CA TRP A 822 3.80 4.22 19.19
C TRP A 822 5.16 4.85 19.52
N ASP A 823 6.00 5.13 18.53
CA ASP A 823 7.32 5.75 18.72
C ASP A 823 7.25 7.07 19.50
N ARG A 824 6.29 7.93 19.14
CA ARG A 824 6.10 9.24 19.80
C ARG A 824 5.64 9.11 21.26
N SER A 825 5.05 7.98 21.65
CA SER A 825 4.62 7.72 23.03
C SER A 825 5.75 7.23 23.94
N LEU A 826 6.89 6.79 23.37
CA LEU A 826 7.95 6.14 24.13
C LEU A 826 8.80 7.15 24.94
N PRO A 827 9.23 6.77 26.15
CA PRO A 827 10.29 7.49 26.84
C PRO A 827 11.60 7.40 26.03
N ARG A 828 12.39 8.48 26.02
CA ARG A 828 13.66 8.50 25.30
C ARG A 828 14.81 8.10 26.22
N LEU A 829 15.70 7.23 25.71
CA LEU A 829 16.87 6.73 26.43
C LEU A 829 17.99 7.77 26.61
N THR A 830 17.92 8.89 25.87
CA THR A 830 18.89 9.98 25.98
C THR A 830 18.19 11.33 26.19
N VAL A 831 18.86 12.26 26.86
CA VAL A 831 18.40 13.65 26.99
C VAL A 831 18.77 14.41 25.73
N GLY A 832 17.88 15.26 25.20
CA GLY A 832 18.17 16.09 24.03
C GLY A 832 16.94 16.84 23.52
N LYS A 833 17.08 17.47 22.34
CA LYS A 833 15.96 18.11 21.64
C LYS A 833 14.82 17.09 21.40
N THR A 834 13.59 17.56 21.50
CA THR A 834 12.35 16.82 21.20
C THR A 834 11.47 17.70 20.32
N ARG A 835 10.70 17.09 19.41
CA ARG A 835 9.66 17.81 18.68
C ARG A 835 8.36 17.78 19.48
N SER A 836 7.59 18.87 19.42
CA SER A 836 6.25 18.93 19.99
C SER A 836 5.28 18.09 19.16
N ALA A 837 4.58 17.15 19.79
CA ALA A 837 3.58 16.31 19.13
C ALA A 837 2.21 17.01 18.99
N SER A 838 2.18 18.33 18.76
CA SER A 838 0.95 19.12 18.80
C SER A 838 -0.02 18.84 17.63
N ARG A 839 0.43 18.16 16.56
CA ARG A 839 -0.39 17.80 15.39
C ARG A 839 -0.40 16.29 15.13
N ASN A 840 -1.47 15.83 14.50
CA ASN A 840 -1.58 14.44 14.04
C ASN A 840 -0.52 14.18 12.95
N PHE A 841 0.05 12.97 12.95
CA PHE A 841 0.98 12.48 11.93
C PHE A 841 0.53 12.79 10.48
N LEU A 842 -0.76 12.59 10.16
CA LEU A 842 -1.26 12.82 8.79
C LEU A 842 -1.29 14.29 8.40
N ASP A 843 -1.47 15.20 9.36
CA ASP A 843 -1.52 16.64 9.07
C ASP A 843 -0.14 17.14 8.59
N SER A 844 0.96 16.60 9.15
CA SER A 844 2.34 16.90 8.75
C SER A 844 2.67 16.49 7.31
N LEU A 845 1.85 15.64 6.68
CA LEU A 845 2.02 15.29 5.27
C LEU A 845 1.52 16.41 4.36
N GLU A 846 0.40 17.04 4.71
CA GLU A 846 -0.31 18.00 3.85
C GLU A 846 0.18 19.44 4.03
N GLN A 847 0.53 19.83 5.25
CA GLN A 847 0.93 21.19 5.61
C GLN A 847 2.05 21.16 6.65
N GLY A 848 2.94 22.13 6.57
CA GLY A 848 4.01 22.28 7.56
C GLY A 848 3.52 22.69 8.94
N THR A 849 4.37 22.53 9.95
CA THR A 849 4.13 23.00 11.31
C THR A 849 4.45 24.49 11.45
N ASP A 850 4.17 25.06 12.62
CA ASP A 850 4.56 26.45 12.93
C ASP A 850 6.05 26.54 13.32
N ASP A 851 6.76 25.40 13.42
CA ASP A 851 8.19 25.36 13.67
C ASP A 851 8.95 25.95 12.47
N LEU A 852 9.98 26.75 12.74
CA LEU A 852 10.73 27.48 11.72
C LEU A 852 11.32 26.58 10.63
N ASP A 853 11.72 25.37 11.00
CA ASP A 853 12.41 24.41 10.16
C ASP A 853 11.47 23.44 9.42
N GLU A 854 10.16 23.64 9.50
CA GLU A 854 9.19 22.67 8.99
C GLU A 854 7.88 23.30 8.51
N ARG A 855 7.97 24.51 7.95
CA ARG A 855 6.80 25.28 7.48
C ARG A 855 6.13 24.75 6.22
N ILE A 856 6.70 23.72 5.60
CA ILE A 856 6.23 23.15 4.33
C ILE A 856 5.92 21.66 4.51
N GLY A 857 4.70 21.25 4.19
CA GLY A 857 4.29 19.84 4.23
C GLY A 857 4.97 19.03 3.11
N LEU A 858 5.14 17.72 3.30
CA LEU A 858 5.78 16.87 2.28
C LEU A 858 5.02 16.90 0.94
N LYS A 859 3.69 16.76 0.96
CA LYS A 859 2.86 16.83 -0.25
C LYS A 859 2.72 18.24 -0.79
N GLU A 860 2.78 19.25 0.09
CA GLU A 860 2.85 20.66 -0.31
C GLU A 860 4.13 20.90 -1.14
N TRP A 861 5.28 20.43 -0.66
CA TRP A 861 6.54 20.49 -1.41
C TRP A 861 6.40 19.86 -2.79
N VAL A 862 5.91 18.63 -2.86
CA VAL A 862 5.75 17.90 -4.13
C VAL A 862 4.89 18.68 -5.13
N ARG A 863 3.74 19.23 -4.70
CA ARG A 863 2.84 19.99 -5.57
C ARG A 863 3.49 21.28 -6.09
N GLU A 864 4.04 22.09 -5.19
CA GLU A 864 4.60 23.39 -5.54
C GLU A 864 5.87 23.25 -6.37
N LYS A 865 6.72 22.26 -6.04
CA LYS A 865 7.96 22.00 -6.77
C LYS A 865 7.70 21.47 -8.17
N TYR A 866 6.72 20.57 -8.34
CA TYR A 866 6.29 20.11 -9.66
C TYR A 866 5.83 21.28 -10.55
N ALA A 867 5.03 22.19 -9.99
CA ALA A 867 4.59 23.39 -10.69
C ALA A 867 5.75 24.35 -11.00
N ALA A 868 6.72 24.49 -10.09
CA ALA A 868 7.91 25.31 -10.32
C ALA A 868 8.75 24.78 -11.48
N ILE A 869 9.04 23.48 -11.52
CA ILE A 869 9.81 22.85 -12.60
C ILE A 869 9.09 22.96 -13.95
N ASN A 870 7.77 22.77 -13.99
CA ASN A 870 6.99 22.95 -15.22
C ASN A 870 7.04 24.38 -15.76
N ARG A 871 7.07 25.40 -14.89
CA ARG A 871 7.25 26.80 -15.31
C ARG A 871 8.66 27.07 -15.84
N ASP A 872 9.66 26.38 -15.29
CA ASP A 872 11.06 26.61 -15.61
C ASP A 872 11.45 25.92 -16.93
N VAL A 873 11.10 24.64 -17.09
CA VAL A 873 11.51 23.81 -18.24
C VAL A 873 10.42 23.72 -19.33
N GLY A 874 9.14 23.86 -18.97
CA GLY A 874 8.01 23.72 -19.90
C GLY A 874 7.81 24.88 -20.89
N ALA A 875 8.53 26.00 -20.71
CA ALA A 875 8.47 27.15 -21.61
C ALA A 875 9.25 26.97 -22.94
N GLN A 876 9.95 25.85 -23.14
CA GLN A 876 10.71 25.57 -24.37
C GLN A 876 10.03 24.56 -25.32
N GLY A 877 8.88 23.99 -24.95
CA GLY A 877 8.22 22.93 -25.70
C GLY A 877 7.08 23.34 -26.64
N SER A 878 6.83 24.64 -26.87
CA SER A 878 5.65 25.07 -27.65
C SER A 878 5.89 26.15 -28.71
N GLU A 879 7.12 26.40 -29.13
CA GLU A 879 7.41 27.42 -30.17
C GLU A 879 7.83 26.87 -31.54
N ASP A 880 7.86 25.55 -31.76
CA ASP A 880 8.26 24.99 -33.06
C ASP A 880 7.31 23.86 -33.52
N ASP A 881 6.02 24.19 -33.65
CA ASP A 881 5.10 23.52 -34.59
C ASP A 881 3.77 24.29 -34.66
N THR A 882 3.73 25.34 -35.48
CA THR A 882 2.52 25.83 -36.18
C THR A 882 2.87 27.06 -37.03
N GLN A 883 3.60 26.84 -38.12
CA GLN A 883 3.43 27.67 -39.31
C GLN A 883 2.54 26.92 -40.31
N GLU A 884 1.52 27.64 -40.77
CA GLU A 884 0.61 27.35 -41.88
C GLU A 884 -0.49 26.28 -41.68
N ALA A 885 -1.71 26.73 -41.40
CA ALA A 885 -2.72 26.95 -42.45
C ALA A 885 -4.09 27.35 -41.85
N ASP A 886 -4.32 28.66 -41.90
CA ASP A 886 -5.48 29.32 -42.51
C ASP A 886 -6.95 29.02 -42.11
N THR A 887 -7.65 30.15 -41.92
CA THR A 887 -9.10 30.42 -42.06
C THR A 887 -10.04 30.24 -40.86
N LEU A 888 -10.16 31.33 -40.10
CA LEU A 888 -11.39 31.77 -39.44
C LEU A 888 -12.49 32.12 -40.47
N PRO A 889 -13.77 31.92 -40.16
CA PRO A 889 -14.82 32.85 -40.53
C PRO A 889 -15.26 33.69 -39.33
N GLU A 890 -15.51 34.95 -39.63
CA GLU A 890 -15.93 36.03 -38.74
C GLU A 890 -17.31 35.83 -38.09
N LYS A 891 -17.41 36.38 -36.85
CA LYS A 891 -18.50 37.14 -36.21
C LYS A 891 -19.98 36.86 -36.56
N GLU A 892 -20.83 36.77 -35.54
CA GLU A 892 -21.71 37.88 -35.09
C GLU A 892 -22.61 37.48 -33.89
N ASP A 893 -22.61 38.36 -32.88
CA ASP A 893 -23.65 38.77 -31.93
C ASP A 893 -24.83 37.84 -31.55
N ALA A 894 -24.89 37.47 -30.24
CA ALA A 894 -26.04 37.66 -29.33
C ALA A 894 -25.66 37.33 -27.88
#